data_AF-A0A495ZAH8-F1
#
_entry.id   AF-A0A495ZAH8-F1
#
_cell.length_a   1.000
_cell.length_b   1.000
_cell.length_c   1.000
_cell.angle_alpha   90.00
_cell.angle_beta   90.00
_cell.angle_gamma   90.00
#
_symmetry.space_group_name_H-M   'P 1'
#
loop_
_entity.id
_entity.type
_entity.pdbx_description
1 polymer ?
#
loop_
_entity_poly.entity_id
_entity_poly.type
_entity_poly.pdbx_seq_one_letter_code
_entity_poly.pdbx_strand_id
1 'polypeptide(L)'
;MTSTEKQEIPWKNIGEPLADLLRYEREIGYYEHASYALLSTVVHEAADSAWQKFLLAGDNFASVVEQVITISNRESKNPKEVLDPIHELVNAAYTHSPERAEQFLNVYLKYRPSFPDPIREELDAFSMRGKRRVALRAIAFAAEMERLRPFQSDSSIALAVSEHWYEQILQGGITARQARRIPAQILTAKKRLLNHLREIEEDNQIGDEVIFDRYVDVFKSTNILALTDVIIGMHRFNLIHSFHVKFNVEQIERFLKNFPKTEVLNRFEKLEKWLGKYHKTNHDGTILTPPLIDFLSKDSDFDALLSELDRYRADTRNGRFDINNILQRDLEFRRFAYEYTRVLEPLTYQLQNRYPPPKSNEELYQLFNQLEELPPVAADEPRLSKQHLSEVGRTAYEAVEFLRFLKGFRGRTSRHIVVVGNDRYGRQWVVEPIEAYLKEGFTLRYDRVRSGTSTRLSVPPAFPRDFVKEISEQMPHIVIVDASHAPPNNDVMQLSRGLRSYAHWFAVFNDLRSEGNIAIYQDESSLPAEHLPELMKWHDYVARREQLQEWVAPGQTYRVTTWAPELKDTVILGDMQVKRYPAVSHEEIGGDLPLVILANPIIYRTEGTDLPSVLRGTTPRYFDDPEAHADDSIVFGFGSHGLETRLEGMSTEQFVQTVQGYIKEEIDRLLEDS
;
A
#
# COMPACT_ATOMS: atom_id res chain seq x y z
N MET A 1 -31.38 -72.72 -2.11
CA MET A 1 -30.72 -71.85 -3.10
C MET A 1 -31.49 -71.97 -4.40
N THR A 2 -32.53 -71.15 -4.56
CA THR A 2 -33.28 -71.02 -5.81
C THR A 2 -32.49 -70.09 -6.74
N SER A 3 -32.00 -70.64 -7.84
CA SER A 3 -31.45 -69.90 -8.97
C SER A 3 -32.54 -69.00 -9.55
N THR A 4 -32.48 -67.69 -9.29
CA THR A 4 -33.23 -66.69 -10.06
C THR A 4 -32.78 -66.76 -11.50
N GLU A 5 -33.62 -67.30 -12.38
CA GLU A 5 -33.39 -67.28 -13.83
C GLU A 5 -33.24 -65.82 -14.29
N LYS A 6 -32.04 -65.47 -14.75
CA LYS A 6 -31.79 -64.21 -15.45
C LYS A 6 -32.42 -64.33 -16.84
N GLN A 7 -33.42 -63.49 -17.12
CA GLN A 7 -34.10 -63.48 -18.41
C GLN A 7 -33.49 -62.38 -19.28
N GLU A 8 -32.94 -62.74 -20.44
CA GLU A 8 -32.35 -61.78 -21.38
C GLU A 8 -33.40 -60.81 -21.93
N ILE A 9 -33.09 -59.51 -21.89
CA ILE A 9 -33.97 -58.47 -22.44
C ILE A 9 -34.02 -58.61 -23.98
N PRO A 10 -35.21 -58.67 -24.61
CA PRO A 10 -35.32 -58.87 -26.06
C PRO A 10 -34.61 -57.77 -26.86
N TRP A 11 -33.71 -58.15 -27.77
CA TRP A 11 -32.90 -57.25 -28.60
C TRP A 11 -33.72 -56.17 -29.34
N LYS A 12 -34.94 -56.51 -29.78
CA LYS A 12 -35.85 -55.57 -30.45
C LYS A 12 -36.24 -54.32 -29.63
N ASN A 13 -36.08 -54.35 -28.31
CA ASN A 13 -36.44 -53.26 -27.40
C ASN A 13 -35.23 -52.40 -26.97
N ILE A 14 -34.01 -52.89 -27.17
CA ILE A 14 -32.79 -52.27 -26.64
C ILE A 14 -31.63 -52.19 -27.65
N GLY A 15 -31.74 -52.85 -28.81
CA GLY A 15 -30.60 -53.12 -29.70
C GLY A 15 -29.94 -51.87 -30.28
N GLU A 16 -30.71 -50.86 -30.67
CA GLU A 16 -30.18 -49.64 -31.30
C GLU A 16 -29.53 -48.69 -30.27
N PRO A 17 -30.16 -48.31 -29.15
CA PRO A 17 -29.48 -47.52 -28.13
C PRO A 17 -28.29 -48.26 -27.49
N LEU A 18 -28.38 -49.58 -27.33
CA LEU A 18 -27.25 -50.36 -26.82
C LEU A 18 -26.07 -50.33 -27.80
N ALA A 19 -26.32 -50.41 -29.10
CA ALA A 19 -25.28 -50.28 -30.12
C ALA A 19 -24.60 -48.90 -30.06
N ASP A 20 -25.36 -47.82 -29.82
CA ASP A 20 -24.83 -46.46 -29.68
C ASP A 20 -23.91 -46.34 -28.44
N LEU A 21 -24.33 -46.88 -27.29
CA LEU A 21 -23.53 -46.88 -26.08
C LEU A 21 -22.21 -47.65 -26.25
N LEU A 22 -22.27 -48.83 -26.88
CA LEU A 22 -21.10 -49.66 -27.16
C LEU A 22 -20.18 -49.04 -28.21
N ARG A 23 -20.72 -48.32 -29.20
CA ARG A 23 -19.92 -47.56 -30.16
C ARG A 23 -19.17 -46.44 -29.46
N TYR A 24 -19.86 -45.67 -28.63
CA TYR A 24 -19.25 -44.59 -27.86
C TYR A 24 -18.14 -45.09 -26.93
N GLU A 25 -18.36 -46.18 -26.17
CA GLU A 25 -17.34 -46.79 -25.29
C GLU A 25 -16.05 -47.17 -26.04
N ARG A 26 -16.18 -47.66 -27.29
CA ARG A 26 -15.04 -47.97 -28.16
C ARG A 26 -14.30 -46.71 -28.63
N GLU A 27 -15.02 -45.65 -28.97
CA GLU A 27 -14.46 -44.39 -29.46
C GLU A 27 -13.58 -43.69 -28.42
N ILE A 28 -13.96 -43.76 -27.14
CA ILE A 28 -13.20 -43.15 -26.03
C ILE A 28 -12.04 -44.03 -25.51
N GLY A 29 -11.71 -45.12 -26.19
CA GLY A 29 -10.49 -45.91 -25.93
C GLY A 29 -10.54 -46.83 -24.71
N TYR A 30 -11.71 -47.08 -24.14
CA TYR A 30 -11.88 -47.90 -22.93
C TYR A 30 -11.98 -49.43 -23.18
N TYR A 31 -11.82 -49.94 -24.42
CA TYR A 31 -11.27 -51.27 -24.84
C TYR A 31 -11.77 -51.71 -26.24
N GLU A 32 -11.02 -52.59 -26.94
CA GLU A 32 -11.33 -53.16 -28.28
C GLU A 32 -12.58 -54.10 -28.34
N HIS A 33 -13.16 -54.47 -27.19
CA HIS A 33 -14.39 -55.27 -27.08
C HIS A 33 -15.33 -54.64 -26.04
N ALA A 34 -16.64 -54.62 -26.30
CA ALA A 34 -17.68 -54.10 -25.41
C ALA A 34 -17.48 -54.58 -23.97
N SER A 35 -17.49 -53.67 -22.97
CA SER A 35 -17.20 -54.09 -21.60
C SER A 35 -18.29 -55.02 -21.07
N TYR A 36 -17.90 -56.23 -20.66
CA TYR A 36 -18.81 -57.21 -20.05
C TYR A 36 -19.53 -56.63 -18.81
N ALA A 37 -18.88 -55.68 -18.11
CA ALA A 37 -19.45 -54.97 -16.98
C ALA A 37 -20.66 -54.10 -17.37
N LEU A 38 -20.61 -53.38 -18.49
CA LEU A 38 -21.73 -52.57 -18.97
C LEU A 38 -22.87 -53.45 -19.50
N LEU A 39 -22.53 -54.49 -20.26
CA LEU A 39 -23.50 -55.48 -20.76
C LEU A 39 -24.21 -56.21 -19.62
N SER A 40 -23.51 -56.59 -18.56
CA SER A 40 -24.12 -57.29 -17.43
C SER A 40 -25.09 -56.43 -16.63
N THR A 41 -24.85 -55.12 -16.51
CA THR A 41 -25.74 -54.16 -15.82
C THR A 41 -27.01 -53.87 -16.62
N VAL A 42 -26.96 -53.99 -17.95
CA VAL A 42 -28.10 -53.74 -18.85
C VAL A 42 -28.88 -55.03 -19.17
N VAL A 43 -28.19 -56.14 -19.46
CA VAL A 43 -28.77 -57.33 -20.08
C VAL A 43 -28.93 -58.51 -19.09
N HIS A 44 -28.10 -58.60 -18.05
CA HIS A 44 -28.03 -59.76 -17.16
C HIS A 44 -28.58 -59.50 -15.75
N GLU A 45 -29.80 -59.00 -15.69
CA GLU A 45 -30.52 -58.67 -14.45
C GLU A 45 -31.61 -59.69 -14.08
N ALA A 46 -32.05 -59.68 -12.81
CA ALA A 46 -33.10 -60.57 -12.34
C ALA A 46 -34.44 -60.25 -13.03
N ALA A 47 -35.16 -61.29 -13.46
CA ALA A 47 -36.48 -61.14 -14.04
C ALA A 47 -37.41 -60.36 -13.09
N ASP A 48 -38.19 -59.43 -13.63
CA ASP A 48 -39.13 -58.56 -12.90
C ASP A 48 -38.50 -57.53 -11.94
N SER A 49 -37.18 -57.28 -12.03
CA SER A 49 -36.52 -56.23 -11.25
C SER A 49 -37.05 -54.83 -11.59
N ALA A 50 -36.93 -53.90 -10.64
CA ALA A 50 -37.35 -52.51 -10.83
C ALA A 50 -36.59 -51.85 -12.00
N TRP A 51 -35.31 -52.16 -12.14
CA TRP A 51 -34.48 -51.72 -13.26
C TRP A 51 -34.95 -52.28 -14.60
N GLN A 52 -35.18 -53.59 -14.70
CA GLN A 52 -35.66 -54.20 -15.95
C GLN A 52 -37.01 -53.64 -16.38
N LYS A 53 -37.95 -53.47 -15.43
CA LYS A 53 -39.26 -52.86 -15.68
C LYS A 53 -39.14 -51.42 -16.14
N PHE A 54 -38.24 -50.65 -15.54
CA PHE A 54 -38.00 -49.25 -15.90
C PHE A 54 -37.40 -49.13 -17.31
N LEU A 55 -36.37 -49.92 -17.64
CA LEU A 55 -35.72 -49.87 -18.95
C LEU A 55 -36.67 -50.26 -20.09
N LEU A 56 -37.56 -51.22 -19.86
CA LEU A 56 -38.52 -51.71 -20.85
C LEU A 56 -39.76 -50.80 -21.01
N ALA A 57 -39.91 -49.77 -20.18
CA ALA A 57 -41.03 -48.85 -20.24
C ALA A 57 -40.74 -47.70 -21.22
N GLY A 58 -41.47 -47.65 -22.33
CA GLY A 58 -41.37 -46.58 -23.32
C GLY A 58 -39.94 -46.41 -23.87
N ASP A 59 -39.48 -45.16 -23.91
CA ASP A 59 -38.15 -44.79 -24.44
C ASP A 59 -37.06 -44.69 -23.35
N ASN A 60 -37.32 -45.21 -22.15
CA ASN A 60 -36.45 -45.01 -20.98
C ASN A 60 -35.02 -45.52 -21.20
N PHE A 61 -34.86 -46.68 -21.86
CA PHE A 61 -33.52 -47.20 -22.15
C PHE A 61 -32.73 -46.28 -23.09
N ALA A 62 -33.37 -45.72 -24.13
CA ALA A 62 -32.74 -44.75 -25.02
C ALA A 62 -32.33 -43.48 -24.27
N SER A 63 -33.20 -42.97 -23.38
CA SER A 63 -32.89 -41.80 -22.54
C SER A 63 -31.73 -42.06 -21.56
N VAL A 64 -31.63 -43.26 -20.98
CA VAL A 64 -30.50 -43.64 -20.11
C VAL A 64 -29.20 -43.69 -20.91
N VAL A 65 -29.21 -44.29 -22.10
CA VAL A 65 -28.04 -44.33 -22.99
C VAL A 65 -27.58 -42.93 -23.36
N GLU A 66 -28.50 -42.08 -23.82
CA GLU A 66 -28.21 -40.69 -24.19
C GLU A 66 -27.58 -39.92 -23.01
N GLN A 67 -28.14 -40.10 -21.80
CA GLN A 67 -27.59 -39.52 -20.58
C GLN A 67 -26.17 -40.02 -20.29
N VAL A 68 -25.93 -41.33 -20.37
CA VAL A 68 -24.61 -41.92 -20.09
C VAL A 68 -23.58 -41.34 -21.05
N ILE A 69 -23.87 -41.33 -22.34
CA ILE A 69 -22.99 -40.77 -23.38
C ILE A 69 -22.73 -39.27 -23.10
N THR A 70 -23.80 -38.49 -22.84
CA THR A 70 -23.70 -37.04 -22.62
C THR A 70 -22.78 -36.70 -21.45
N ILE A 71 -22.95 -37.38 -20.33
CA ILE A 71 -22.19 -37.12 -19.10
C ILE A 71 -20.76 -37.64 -19.26
N SER A 72 -20.59 -38.87 -19.75
CA SER A 72 -19.26 -39.43 -20.01
C SER A 72 -18.43 -38.54 -20.91
N ASN A 73 -19.05 -37.94 -21.93
CA ASN A 73 -18.37 -37.03 -22.84
C ASN A 73 -17.98 -35.71 -22.17
N ARG A 74 -18.91 -35.12 -21.40
CA ARG A 74 -18.66 -33.82 -20.74
C ARG A 74 -17.62 -33.91 -19.62
N GLU A 75 -17.61 -35.01 -18.88
CA GLU A 75 -16.83 -35.16 -17.65
C GLU A 75 -15.67 -36.16 -17.79
N SER A 76 -15.45 -36.70 -18.99
CA SER A 76 -14.43 -37.71 -19.27
C SER A 76 -14.54 -38.96 -18.37
N LYS A 77 -15.76 -39.32 -17.95
CA LYS A 77 -16.04 -40.48 -17.09
C LYS A 77 -16.31 -41.75 -17.87
N ASN A 78 -15.95 -42.91 -17.32
CA ASN A 78 -16.28 -44.20 -17.93
C ASN A 78 -17.82 -44.37 -17.99
N PRO A 79 -18.41 -44.82 -19.12
CA PRO A 79 -19.85 -45.09 -19.22
C PRO A 79 -20.43 -45.93 -18.09
N LYS A 80 -19.68 -46.89 -17.55
CA LYS A 80 -20.06 -47.71 -16.40
C LYS A 80 -20.18 -46.89 -15.11
N GLU A 81 -19.25 -45.98 -14.86
CA GLU A 81 -19.27 -45.08 -13.70
C GLU A 81 -20.47 -44.15 -13.71
N VAL A 82 -21.01 -43.83 -14.90
CA VAL A 82 -22.23 -43.03 -15.04
C VAL A 82 -23.50 -43.88 -14.95
N LEU A 83 -23.45 -45.11 -15.46
CA LEU A 83 -24.59 -46.05 -15.48
C LEU A 83 -24.93 -46.60 -14.09
N ASP A 84 -23.93 -46.88 -13.26
CA ASP A 84 -24.14 -47.49 -11.94
C ASP A 84 -25.00 -46.63 -10.99
N PRO A 85 -24.73 -45.32 -10.83
CA PRO A 85 -25.60 -44.46 -10.04
C PRO A 85 -27.04 -44.39 -10.57
N ILE A 86 -27.25 -44.51 -11.89
CA ILE A 86 -28.60 -44.54 -12.47
C ILE A 86 -29.31 -45.83 -12.08
N HIS A 87 -28.62 -46.97 -12.16
CA HIS A 87 -29.14 -48.27 -11.74
C HIS A 87 -29.54 -48.26 -10.26
N GLU A 88 -28.66 -47.79 -9.38
CA GLU A 88 -28.93 -47.66 -7.94
C GLU A 88 -30.12 -46.72 -7.67
N LEU A 89 -30.18 -45.59 -8.35
CA LEU A 89 -31.25 -44.61 -8.22
C LEU A 89 -32.62 -45.20 -8.60
N VAL A 90 -32.71 -45.94 -9.70
CA VAL A 90 -33.96 -46.58 -10.13
C VAL A 90 -34.42 -47.58 -9.08
N ASN A 91 -33.55 -48.48 -8.64
CA ASN A 91 -33.88 -49.47 -7.63
C ASN A 91 -34.31 -48.82 -6.30
N ALA A 92 -33.60 -47.79 -5.85
CA ALA A 92 -33.95 -47.04 -4.64
C ALA A 92 -35.30 -46.30 -4.80
N ALA A 93 -35.57 -45.70 -5.96
CA ALA A 93 -36.82 -44.99 -6.21
C ALA A 93 -38.03 -45.94 -6.14
N TYR A 94 -37.96 -47.11 -6.77
CA TYR A 94 -39.03 -48.12 -6.70
C TYR A 94 -39.18 -48.70 -5.30
N THR A 95 -38.10 -48.81 -4.52
CA THR A 95 -38.15 -49.27 -3.11
C THR A 95 -38.91 -48.30 -2.20
N HIS A 96 -38.70 -46.99 -2.36
CA HIS A 96 -39.27 -45.99 -1.45
C HIS A 96 -40.72 -45.59 -1.77
N SER A 97 -41.09 -45.56 -3.05
CA SER A 97 -42.47 -45.23 -3.46
C SER A 97 -42.71 -45.74 -4.88
N PRO A 98 -43.11 -47.03 -5.04
CA PRO A 98 -43.29 -47.70 -6.33
C PRO A 98 -44.27 -46.95 -7.24
N GLU A 99 -45.43 -46.54 -6.71
CA GLU A 99 -46.52 -45.90 -7.47
C GLU A 99 -46.15 -44.54 -8.09
N ARG A 100 -45.08 -43.89 -7.58
CA ARG A 100 -44.60 -42.58 -8.06
C ARG A 100 -43.17 -42.63 -8.59
N ALA A 101 -42.54 -43.80 -8.60
CA ALA A 101 -41.14 -43.97 -8.97
C ALA A 101 -40.93 -43.63 -10.44
N GLU A 102 -41.72 -44.24 -11.33
CA GLU A 102 -41.65 -44.03 -12.77
C GLU A 102 -41.85 -42.56 -13.15
N GLN A 103 -42.93 -41.93 -12.65
CA GLN A 103 -43.21 -40.51 -12.92
C GLN A 103 -42.07 -39.59 -12.45
N PHE A 104 -41.46 -39.88 -11.31
CA PHE A 104 -40.32 -39.11 -10.81
C PHE A 104 -39.07 -39.33 -11.66
N LEU A 105 -38.72 -40.59 -11.97
CA LEU A 105 -37.53 -40.96 -12.72
C LEU A 105 -37.56 -40.40 -14.14
N ASN A 106 -38.71 -40.47 -14.82
CA ASN A 106 -38.87 -39.92 -16.18
C ASN A 106 -38.59 -38.41 -16.23
N VAL A 107 -38.89 -37.69 -15.15
CA VAL A 107 -38.65 -36.24 -15.06
C VAL A 107 -37.23 -35.94 -14.56
N TYR A 108 -36.73 -36.69 -13.59
CA TYR A 108 -35.41 -36.46 -12.99
C TYR A 108 -34.28 -36.84 -13.94
N LEU A 109 -34.34 -38.03 -14.56
CA LEU A 109 -33.30 -38.51 -15.46
C LEU A 109 -33.19 -37.64 -16.71
N LYS A 110 -34.27 -37.02 -17.17
CA LYS A 110 -34.26 -36.05 -18.27
C LYS A 110 -33.32 -34.86 -18.00
N TYR A 111 -33.36 -34.31 -16.78
CA TYR A 111 -32.58 -33.11 -16.43
C TYR A 111 -31.28 -33.41 -15.69
N ARG A 112 -31.08 -34.65 -15.25
CA ARG A 112 -29.86 -35.10 -14.56
C ARG A 112 -28.55 -34.82 -15.32
N PRO A 113 -28.45 -34.85 -16.67
CA PRO A 113 -27.23 -34.46 -17.37
C PRO A 113 -26.91 -32.96 -17.23
N SER A 114 -27.90 -32.12 -16.95
CA SER A 114 -27.73 -30.67 -16.84
C SER A 114 -27.17 -30.22 -15.48
N PHE A 115 -27.05 -31.12 -14.51
CA PHE A 115 -26.49 -30.80 -13.19
C PHE A 115 -24.96 -30.91 -13.21
N PRO A 116 -24.23 -29.98 -12.54
CA PRO A 116 -22.79 -30.14 -12.28
C PRO A 116 -22.50 -31.42 -11.50
N ASP A 117 -21.31 -32.00 -11.66
CA ASP A 117 -20.98 -33.32 -11.13
C ASP A 117 -21.19 -33.46 -9.60
N PRO A 118 -20.65 -32.58 -8.73
CA PRO A 118 -20.86 -32.69 -7.29
C PRO A 118 -22.33 -32.54 -6.88
N ILE A 119 -23.05 -31.63 -7.56
CA ILE A 119 -24.47 -31.36 -7.32
C ILE A 119 -25.31 -32.59 -7.70
N ARG A 120 -24.97 -33.25 -8.81
CA ARG A 120 -25.66 -34.43 -9.31
C ARG A 120 -25.53 -35.61 -8.36
N GLU A 121 -24.32 -35.87 -7.84
CA GLU A 121 -24.08 -36.92 -6.85
C GLU A 121 -24.92 -36.70 -5.58
N GLU A 122 -24.96 -35.45 -5.08
CA GLU A 122 -25.81 -35.12 -3.94
C GLU A 122 -27.30 -35.31 -4.24
N LEU A 123 -27.78 -34.83 -5.40
CA LEU A 123 -29.17 -34.98 -5.81
C LEU A 123 -29.59 -36.45 -5.98
N ASP A 124 -28.68 -37.30 -6.48
CA ASP A 124 -28.88 -38.74 -6.56
C ASP A 124 -29.01 -39.33 -5.15
N ALA A 125 -28.10 -38.98 -4.23
CA ALA A 125 -28.18 -39.40 -2.83
C ALA A 125 -29.46 -38.93 -2.13
N PHE A 126 -29.90 -37.68 -2.35
CA PHE A 126 -31.17 -37.17 -1.85
C PHE A 126 -32.36 -37.97 -2.40
N SER A 127 -32.33 -38.26 -3.70
CA SER A 127 -33.40 -39.01 -4.39
C SER A 127 -33.47 -40.46 -3.91
N MET A 128 -32.33 -41.11 -3.73
CA MET A 128 -32.21 -42.46 -3.18
C MET A 128 -32.72 -42.55 -1.74
N ARG A 129 -32.57 -41.49 -0.93
CA ARG A 129 -33.13 -41.40 0.44
C ARG A 129 -34.61 -40.98 0.47
N GLY A 130 -35.29 -40.96 -0.68
CA GLY A 130 -36.71 -40.57 -0.78
C GLY A 130 -36.98 -39.07 -0.67
N LYS A 131 -35.95 -38.20 -0.60
CA LYS A 131 -36.08 -36.73 -0.51
C LYS A 131 -36.32 -36.09 -1.89
N ARG A 132 -37.25 -36.65 -2.67
CA ARG A 132 -37.57 -36.25 -4.06
C ARG A 132 -37.93 -34.78 -4.23
N ARG A 133 -38.40 -34.10 -3.18
CA ARG A 133 -38.73 -32.66 -3.22
C ARG A 133 -37.52 -31.77 -3.54
N VAL A 134 -36.31 -32.16 -3.11
CA VAL A 134 -35.08 -31.40 -3.40
C VAL A 134 -34.73 -31.55 -4.88
N ALA A 135 -34.72 -32.78 -5.39
CA ALA A 135 -34.54 -33.09 -6.80
C ALA A 135 -35.55 -32.37 -7.71
N LEU A 136 -36.84 -32.36 -7.36
CA LEU A 136 -37.87 -31.65 -8.12
C LEU A 136 -37.64 -30.12 -8.17
N ARG A 137 -37.00 -29.52 -7.15
CA ARG A 137 -36.63 -28.09 -7.18
C ARG A 137 -35.45 -27.84 -8.11
N ALA A 138 -34.43 -28.70 -8.05
CA ALA A 138 -33.27 -28.62 -8.95
C ALA A 138 -33.69 -28.80 -10.42
N ILE A 139 -34.57 -29.76 -10.71
CA ILE A 139 -35.19 -29.92 -12.04
C ILE A 139 -35.91 -28.64 -12.47
N ALA A 140 -36.71 -28.05 -11.58
CA ALA A 140 -37.47 -26.85 -11.91
C ALA A 140 -36.56 -25.65 -12.24
N PHE A 141 -35.37 -25.59 -11.64
CA PHE A 141 -34.32 -24.62 -11.99
C PHE A 141 -33.66 -24.98 -13.33
N ALA A 142 -33.17 -26.22 -13.50
CA ALA A 142 -32.51 -26.68 -14.73
C ALA A 142 -33.39 -26.53 -15.98
N ALA A 143 -34.67 -26.91 -15.89
CA ALA A 143 -35.62 -26.79 -16.99
C ALA A 143 -35.78 -25.33 -17.45
N GLU A 144 -35.77 -24.39 -16.52
CA GLU A 144 -35.91 -22.98 -16.84
C GLU A 144 -34.59 -22.38 -17.35
N MET A 145 -33.45 -22.83 -16.80
CA MET A 145 -32.11 -22.50 -17.28
C MET A 145 -31.92 -22.90 -18.75
N GLU A 146 -32.29 -24.13 -19.11
CA GLU A 146 -32.21 -24.65 -20.47
C GLU A 146 -33.14 -23.87 -21.43
N ARG A 147 -34.35 -23.56 -20.98
CA ARG A 147 -35.36 -22.83 -21.77
C ARG A 147 -34.96 -21.39 -22.05
N LEU A 148 -34.44 -20.68 -21.05
CA LEU A 148 -34.14 -19.25 -21.15
C LEU A 148 -32.72 -18.96 -21.59
N ARG A 149 -31.80 -19.93 -21.44
CA ARG A 149 -30.36 -19.78 -21.65
C ARG A 149 -29.84 -18.44 -21.10
N PRO A 150 -30.03 -18.15 -19.79
CA PRO A 150 -29.59 -16.90 -19.19
C PRO A 150 -28.09 -16.67 -19.33
N PHE A 151 -27.33 -17.76 -19.43
CA PHE A 151 -25.89 -17.79 -19.66
C PHE A 151 -25.66 -18.27 -21.10
N GLN A 152 -25.23 -17.39 -21.99
CA GLN A 152 -24.90 -17.73 -23.38
C GLN A 152 -23.41 -18.05 -23.57
N SER A 153 -22.57 -17.70 -22.59
CA SER A 153 -21.14 -17.99 -22.54
C SER A 153 -20.88 -19.20 -21.64
N ASP A 154 -20.00 -20.11 -22.07
CA ASP A 154 -19.46 -21.20 -21.25
C ASP A 154 -18.40 -20.70 -20.24
N SER A 155 -18.57 -19.49 -19.72
CA SER A 155 -17.61 -18.89 -18.78
C SER A 155 -17.68 -19.58 -17.42
N SER A 156 -16.52 -19.78 -16.79
CA SER A 156 -16.42 -20.36 -15.43
C SER A 156 -17.24 -19.57 -14.40
N ILE A 157 -17.42 -18.27 -14.60
CA ILE A 157 -18.19 -17.38 -13.72
C ILE A 157 -19.70 -17.66 -13.83
N ALA A 158 -20.21 -17.90 -15.04
CA ALA A 158 -21.61 -18.30 -15.25
C ALA A 158 -21.92 -19.64 -14.57
N LEU A 159 -20.96 -20.59 -14.63
CA LEU A 159 -21.07 -21.86 -13.93
C LEU A 159 -21.13 -21.66 -12.41
N ALA A 160 -20.26 -20.81 -11.85
CA ALA A 160 -20.24 -20.50 -10.42
C ALA A 160 -21.55 -19.87 -9.90
N VAL A 161 -22.27 -19.10 -10.73
CA VAL A 161 -23.60 -18.57 -10.38
C VAL A 161 -24.63 -19.72 -10.34
N SER A 162 -24.59 -20.61 -11.34
CA SER A 162 -25.50 -21.77 -11.40
C SER A 162 -25.28 -22.72 -10.22
N GLU A 163 -24.02 -23.04 -9.90
CA GLU A 163 -23.62 -23.89 -8.77
C GLU A 163 -24.11 -23.31 -7.44
N HIS A 164 -23.92 -22.01 -7.21
CA HIS A 164 -24.44 -21.33 -6.01
C HIS A 164 -25.94 -21.57 -5.81
N TRP A 165 -26.76 -21.47 -6.87
CA TRP A 165 -28.21 -21.69 -6.74
C TRP A 165 -28.57 -23.15 -6.52
N TYR A 166 -27.82 -24.09 -7.08
CA TYR A 166 -28.00 -25.50 -6.76
C TYR A 166 -27.66 -25.81 -5.30
N GLU A 167 -26.58 -25.26 -4.76
CA GLU A 167 -26.23 -25.37 -3.34
C GLU A 167 -27.35 -24.83 -2.44
N GLN A 168 -27.90 -23.65 -2.76
CA GLN A 168 -29.03 -23.07 -2.03
C GLN A 168 -30.30 -23.96 -2.11
N ILE A 169 -30.52 -24.67 -3.22
CA ILE A 169 -31.59 -25.65 -3.36
C ILE A 169 -31.34 -26.88 -2.48
N LEU A 170 -30.11 -27.39 -2.45
CA LEU A 170 -29.71 -28.55 -1.64
C LEU A 170 -29.83 -28.28 -0.14
N GLN A 171 -29.43 -27.07 0.30
CA GLN A 171 -29.58 -26.59 1.68
C GLN A 171 -31.04 -26.34 2.08
N GLY A 172 -31.98 -26.36 1.12
CA GLY A 172 -33.40 -26.23 1.36
C GLY A 172 -33.91 -24.79 1.45
N GLY A 173 -33.06 -23.79 1.22
CA GLY A 173 -33.39 -22.35 1.27
C GLY A 173 -34.31 -21.89 0.13
N ILE A 174 -34.43 -22.67 -0.94
CA ILE A 174 -35.19 -22.32 -2.15
C ILE A 174 -36.40 -23.23 -2.36
N THR A 175 -37.58 -22.62 -2.56
CA THR A 175 -38.81 -23.33 -2.95
C THR A 175 -38.86 -23.62 -4.44
N ALA A 176 -39.67 -24.58 -4.88
CA ALA A 176 -39.82 -24.90 -6.31
C ALA A 176 -40.34 -23.69 -7.13
N ARG A 177 -41.15 -22.81 -6.52
CA ARG A 177 -41.62 -21.58 -7.15
C ARG A 177 -40.49 -20.57 -7.34
N GLN A 178 -39.59 -20.44 -6.38
CA GLN A 178 -38.41 -19.58 -6.48
C GLN A 178 -37.42 -20.14 -7.50
N ALA A 179 -37.15 -21.45 -7.47
CA ALA A 179 -36.29 -22.15 -8.44
C ALA A 179 -36.67 -21.86 -9.90
N ARG A 180 -37.97 -21.84 -10.24
CA ARG A 180 -38.45 -21.48 -11.59
C ARG A 180 -38.32 -20.02 -11.95
N ARG A 181 -38.16 -19.13 -10.97
CA ARG A 181 -38.13 -17.67 -11.19
C ARG A 181 -36.70 -17.14 -11.32
N ILE A 182 -35.76 -17.74 -10.60
CA ILE A 182 -34.36 -17.28 -10.55
C ILE A 182 -33.75 -17.15 -11.97
N PRO A 183 -33.84 -18.13 -12.88
CA PRO A 183 -33.24 -17.98 -14.22
C PRO A 183 -33.82 -16.80 -15.02
N ALA A 184 -35.13 -16.57 -14.90
CA ALA A 184 -35.77 -15.41 -15.52
C ALA A 184 -35.34 -14.08 -14.89
N GLN A 185 -35.11 -14.06 -13.58
CA GLN A 185 -34.59 -12.90 -12.87
C GLN A 185 -33.14 -12.61 -13.28
N ILE A 186 -32.27 -13.62 -13.37
CA ILE A 186 -30.89 -13.50 -13.86
C ILE A 186 -30.87 -12.95 -15.29
N LEU A 187 -31.65 -13.54 -16.21
CA LEU A 187 -31.72 -13.07 -17.60
C LEU A 187 -32.18 -11.60 -17.68
N THR A 188 -33.19 -11.25 -16.89
CA THR A 188 -33.73 -9.88 -16.85
C THR A 188 -32.69 -8.91 -16.28
N ALA A 189 -32.03 -9.26 -15.18
CA ALA A 189 -30.99 -8.46 -14.56
C ALA A 189 -29.80 -8.26 -15.51
N LYS A 190 -29.32 -9.34 -16.14
CA LYS A 190 -28.24 -9.31 -17.13
C LYS A 190 -28.55 -8.33 -18.26
N LYS A 191 -29.73 -8.45 -18.89
CA LYS A 191 -30.15 -7.54 -19.98
C LYS A 191 -30.17 -6.08 -19.53
N ARG A 192 -30.64 -5.82 -18.32
CA ARG A 192 -30.76 -4.45 -17.79
C ARG A 192 -29.40 -3.86 -17.44
N LEU A 193 -28.52 -4.62 -16.79
CA LEU A 193 -27.14 -4.21 -16.50
C LEU A 193 -26.34 -4.02 -17.77
N LEU A 194 -26.48 -4.91 -18.75
CA LEU A 194 -25.81 -4.81 -20.05
C LEU A 194 -26.22 -3.55 -20.81
N ASN A 195 -27.53 -3.33 -20.98
CA ASN A 195 -28.02 -2.12 -21.64
C ASN A 195 -27.53 -0.87 -20.92
N HIS A 196 -27.57 -0.87 -19.59
CA HIS A 196 -27.12 0.27 -18.80
C HIS A 196 -25.61 0.52 -18.89
N LEU A 197 -24.77 -0.51 -18.83
CA LEU A 197 -23.32 -0.36 -18.99
C LEU A 197 -22.94 0.20 -20.37
N ARG A 198 -23.57 -0.32 -21.43
CA ARG A 198 -23.35 0.18 -22.80
C ARG A 198 -23.74 1.66 -22.94
N GLU A 199 -24.81 2.07 -22.26
CA GLU A 199 -25.24 3.48 -22.21
C GLU A 199 -24.21 4.38 -21.51
N ILE A 200 -23.64 3.96 -20.37
CA ILE A 200 -22.75 4.83 -19.57
C ILE A 200 -21.28 4.80 -20.02
N GLU A 201 -20.81 3.70 -20.60
CA GLU A 201 -19.42 3.57 -21.09
C GLU A 201 -19.29 3.95 -22.58
N GLU A 202 -20.41 4.28 -23.24
CA GLU A 202 -20.49 4.57 -24.67
C GLU A 202 -19.88 3.45 -25.56
N ASP A 203 -19.78 2.22 -25.03
CA ASP A 203 -19.21 1.06 -25.70
C ASP A 203 -20.28 -0.02 -25.94
N ASN A 204 -20.68 -0.14 -27.21
CA ASN A 204 -21.64 -1.15 -27.65
C ASN A 204 -21.04 -2.57 -27.76
N GLN A 205 -19.72 -2.73 -27.63
CA GLN A 205 -19.01 -4.00 -27.74
C GLN A 205 -18.95 -4.78 -26.43
N ILE A 206 -19.37 -4.20 -25.30
CA ILE A 206 -19.44 -4.90 -24.01
C ILE A 206 -20.28 -6.17 -24.17
N GLY A 207 -19.66 -7.32 -23.92
CA GLY A 207 -20.28 -8.64 -24.01
C GLY A 207 -20.85 -9.14 -22.68
N ASP A 208 -21.56 -10.27 -22.72
CA ASP A 208 -22.17 -10.90 -21.55
C ASP A 208 -21.14 -11.28 -20.47
N GLU A 209 -19.92 -11.65 -20.86
CA GLU A 209 -18.86 -12.09 -19.93
C GLU A 209 -18.44 -10.99 -18.96
N VAL A 210 -18.33 -9.74 -19.43
CA VAL A 210 -17.98 -8.58 -18.61
C VAL A 210 -19.05 -8.32 -17.54
N ILE A 211 -20.32 -8.57 -17.85
CA ILE A 211 -21.43 -8.40 -16.91
C ILE A 211 -21.35 -9.43 -15.79
N PHE A 212 -21.08 -10.69 -16.14
CA PHE A 212 -20.92 -11.74 -15.14
C PHE A 212 -19.70 -11.51 -14.26
N ASP A 213 -18.58 -11.07 -14.84
CA ASP A 213 -17.36 -10.75 -14.09
C ASP A 213 -17.58 -9.61 -13.07
N ARG A 214 -18.16 -8.49 -13.53
CA ARG A 214 -18.35 -7.31 -12.68
C ARG A 214 -19.48 -7.44 -11.66
N TYR A 215 -20.51 -8.24 -11.93
CA TYR A 215 -21.74 -8.31 -11.14
C TYR A 215 -22.10 -9.73 -10.68
N VAL A 216 -21.11 -10.62 -10.58
CA VAL A 216 -21.32 -12.01 -10.12
C VAL A 216 -22.14 -12.10 -8.84
N ASP A 217 -21.85 -11.25 -7.86
CA ASP A 217 -22.53 -11.24 -6.57
C ASP A 217 -24.00 -10.80 -6.68
N VAL A 218 -24.34 -9.98 -7.67
CA VAL A 218 -25.74 -9.60 -7.95
C VAL A 218 -26.55 -10.81 -8.38
N PHE A 219 -25.96 -11.70 -9.17
CA PHE A 219 -26.62 -12.90 -9.67
C PHE A 219 -26.71 -14.01 -8.62
N LYS A 220 -25.89 -13.94 -7.56
CA LYS A 220 -25.98 -14.81 -6.37
C LYS A 220 -26.94 -14.29 -5.29
N SER A 221 -27.34 -13.02 -5.37
CA SER A 221 -28.26 -12.40 -4.41
C SER A 221 -29.66 -13.03 -4.40
N THR A 222 -30.28 -13.15 -3.22
CA THR A 222 -31.71 -13.51 -3.10
C THR A 222 -32.67 -12.45 -3.64
N ASN A 223 -32.18 -11.22 -3.87
CA ASN A 223 -32.94 -10.07 -4.33
C ASN A 223 -32.44 -9.53 -5.69
N ILE A 224 -32.02 -10.41 -6.61
CA ILE A 224 -31.38 -10.10 -7.92
C ILE A 224 -31.95 -8.85 -8.60
N LEU A 225 -33.28 -8.79 -8.80
CA LEU A 225 -33.92 -7.68 -9.52
C LEU A 225 -33.90 -6.36 -8.73
N ALA A 226 -34.11 -6.40 -7.41
CA ALA A 226 -34.10 -5.21 -6.59
C ALA A 226 -32.68 -4.66 -6.44
N LEU A 227 -31.69 -5.55 -6.29
CA LEU A 227 -30.28 -5.17 -6.26
C LEU A 227 -29.83 -4.59 -7.61
N THR A 228 -30.25 -5.19 -8.72
CA THR A 228 -30.04 -4.63 -10.07
C THR A 228 -30.63 -3.23 -10.21
N ASP A 229 -31.87 -3.02 -9.73
CA ASP A 229 -32.52 -1.71 -9.72
C ASP A 229 -31.74 -0.69 -8.91
N VAL A 230 -31.25 -1.08 -7.72
CA VAL A 230 -30.47 -0.19 -6.87
C VAL A 230 -29.14 0.16 -7.52
N ILE A 231 -28.38 -0.81 -8.05
CA ILE A 231 -27.10 -0.58 -8.73
C ILE A 231 -27.30 0.37 -9.94
N ILE A 232 -28.28 0.11 -10.79
CA ILE A 232 -28.60 1.00 -11.93
C ILE A 232 -29.02 2.39 -11.42
N GLY A 233 -29.84 2.46 -10.37
CA GLY A 233 -30.22 3.72 -9.75
C GLY A 233 -29.00 4.49 -9.24
N MET A 234 -28.08 3.81 -8.57
CA MET A 234 -26.84 4.40 -8.07
C MET A 234 -25.95 4.93 -9.21
N HIS A 235 -25.83 4.22 -10.34
CA HIS A 235 -25.13 4.76 -11.50
C HIS A 235 -25.82 6.01 -12.08
N ARG A 236 -27.16 5.98 -12.21
CA ARG A 236 -27.94 7.09 -12.80
C ARG A 236 -27.91 8.37 -11.99
N PHE A 237 -27.90 8.27 -10.66
CA PHE A 237 -27.76 9.41 -9.78
C PHE A 237 -26.29 9.80 -9.57
N ASN A 238 -25.37 9.24 -10.36
CA ASN A 238 -23.92 9.36 -10.23
C ASN A 238 -23.36 8.98 -8.84
N LEU A 239 -24.17 8.32 -8.02
CA LEU A 239 -23.84 7.87 -6.67
C LEU A 239 -22.61 6.95 -6.68
N ILE A 240 -22.35 6.20 -7.75
CA ILE A 240 -21.15 5.33 -7.83
C ILE A 240 -19.85 6.12 -8.02
N HIS A 241 -19.89 7.33 -8.58
CA HIS A 241 -18.74 8.23 -8.62
C HIS A 241 -18.70 9.16 -7.40
N SER A 242 -19.86 9.56 -6.84
CA SER A 242 -19.94 10.40 -5.65
C SER A 242 -19.63 9.65 -4.36
N PHE A 243 -20.18 8.44 -4.18
CA PHE A 243 -19.67 7.47 -3.23
C PHE A 243 -18.35 6.95 -3.79
N HIS A 244 -17.26 7.62 -3.44
CA HIS A 244 -15.95 7.02 -3.62
C HIS A 244 -15.76 5.76 -2.72
N VAL A 245 -16.79 5.34 -1.98
CA VAL A 245 -16.93 4.05 -1.30
C VAL A 245 -17.84 3.18 -2.16
N LYS A 246 -17.30 2.22 -2.91
CA LYS A 246 -18.13 1.24 -3.62
C LYS A 246 -18.93 0.45 -2.58
N PHE A 247 -20.25 0.66 -2.51
CA PHE A 247 -21.11 -0.25 -1.77
C PHE A 247 -20.97 -1.62 -2.39
N ASN A 248 -20.54 -2.60 -1.59
CA ASN A 248 -20.56 -3.98 -2.04
C ASN A 248 -21.99 -4.53 -1.98
N VAL A 249 -22.23 -5.66 -2.65
CA VAL A 249 -23.56 -6.28 -2.71
C VAL A 249 -24.12 -6.57 -1.31
N GLU A 250 -23.28 -7.07 -0.40
CA GLU A 250 -23.68 -7.40 0.96
C GLU A 250 -24.22 -6.17 1.72
N GLN A 251 -23.57 -5.02 1.58
CA GLN A 251 -24.00 -3.77 2.22
C GLN A 251 -25.36 -3.32 1.68
N ILE A 252 -25.59 -3.40 0.36
CA ILE A 252 -26.89 -3.03 -0.25
C ILE A 252 -27.99 -3.99 0.21
N GLU A 253 -27.68 -5.28 0.32
CA GLU A 253 -28.63 -6.29 0.79
C GLU A 253 -29.13 -6.03 2.21
N ARG A 254 -28.28 -5.49 3.10
CA ARG A 254 -28.70 -5.09 4.46
C ARG A 254 -29.84 -4.05 4.44
N PHE A 255 -29.80 -3.11 3.50
CA PHE A 255 -30.90 -2.15 3.32
C PHE A 255 -32.12 -2.79 2.67
N LEU A 256 -31.92 -3.60 1.63
CA LEU A 256 -33.02 -4.29 0.93
C LEU A 256 -33.79 -5.29 1.80
N LYS A 257 -33.16 -5.77 2.89
CA LYS A 257 -33.82 -6.62 3.90
C LYS A 257 -34.97 -5.89 4.62
N ASN A 258 -34.81 -4.59 4.86
CA ASN A 258 -35.75 -3.80 5.66
C ASN A 258 -36.63 -2.88 4.81
N PHE A 259 -36.19 -2.53 3.59
CA PHE A 259 -36.84 -1.51 2.78
C PHE A 259 -37.05 -1.90 1.32
N PRO A 260 -38.12 -1.39 0.68
CA PRO A 260 -38.28 -1.49 -0.76
C PRO A 260 -37.23 -0.66 -1.50
N LYS A 261 -36.91 -1.03 -2.74
CA LYS A 261 -35.88 -0.38 -3.58
C LYS A 261 -35.96 1.15 -3.65
N THR A 262 -37.18 1.71 -3.67
CA THR A 262 -37.40 3.16 -3.79
C THR A 262 -36.92 3.89 -2.54
N GLU A 263 -37.14 3.30 -1.37
CA GLU A 263 -36.67 3.85 -0.10
C GLU A 263 -35.17 3.65 0.07
N VAL A 264 -34.60 2.52 -0.38
CA VAL A 264 -33.14 2.32 -0.39
C VAL A 264 -32.43 3.40 -1.23
N LEU A 265 -32.93 3.70 -2.43
CA LEU A 265 -32.38 4.76 -3.28
C LEU A 265 -32.49 6.15 -2.63
N ASN A 266 -33.64 6.46 -2.02
CA ASN A 266 -33.84 7.72 -1.29
C ASN A 266 -32.86 7.86 -0.11
N ARG A 267 -32.64 6.78 0.66
CA ARG A 267 -31.64 6.76 1.73
C ARG A 267 -30.23 6.93 1.20
N PHE A 268 -29.87 6.29 0.10
CA PHE A 268 -28.55 6.44 -0.50
C PHE A 268 -28.31 7.86 -1.02
N GLU A 269 -29.31 8.53 -1.61
CA GLU A 269 -29.20 9.94 -1.98
C GLU A 269 -28.96 10.84 -0.75
N LYS A 270 -29.69 10.61 0.35
CA LYS A 270 -29.48 11.35 1.61
C LYS A 270 -28.09 11.07 2.21
N LEU A 271 -27.65 9.81 2.16
CA LEU A 271 -26.36 9.39 2.68
C LEU A 271 -25.20 9.98 1.87
N GLU A 272 -25.34 10.05 0.55
CA GLU A 272 -24.37 10.72 -0.33
C GLU A 272 -24.24 12.20 0.04
N LYS A 273 -25.37 12.91 0.20
CA LYS A 273 -25.36 14.32 0.65
C LYS A 273 -24.69 14.49 2.00
N TRP A 274 -24.91 13.56 2.93
CA TRP A 274 -24.27 13.55 4.24
C TRP A 274 -22.76 13.27 4.14
N LEU A 275 -22.35 12.26 3.38
CA LEU A 275 -20.94 11.96 3.11
C LEU A 275 -20.23 13.09 2.34
N GLY A 276 -20.95 13.85 1.51
CA GLY A 276 -20.41 15.04 0.84
C GLY A 276 -19.94 16.10 1.85
N LYS A 277 -20.63 16.25 2.99
CA LYS A 277 -20.18 17.12 4.11
C LYS A 277 -18.94 16.58 4.80
N TYR A 278 -18.80 15.26 4.85
CA TYR A 278 -17.74 14.52 5.55
C TYR A 278 -16.94 13.65 4.58
N HIS A 279 -16.47 14.27 3.50
CA HIS A 279 -15.91 13.55 2.36
C HIS A 279 -14.66 12.77 2.74
N LYS A 280 -14.51 11.55 2.22
CA LYS A 280 -13.40 10.65 2.59
C LYS A 280 -12.02 11.19 2.21
N THR A 281 -11.89 12.15 1.32
CA THR A 281 -10.56 12.77 1.05
C THR A 281 -10.12 13.67 2.18
N ASN A 282 -11.06 14.13 3.01
CA ASN A 282 -10.76 14.93 4.18
C ASN A 282 -10.25 14.02 5.30
N HIS A 283 -9.32 14.54 6.09
CA HIS A 283 -8.81 13.89 7.30
C HIS A 283 -9.97 13.48 8.25
N ASP A 284 -10.96 14.35 8.42
CA ASP A 284 -12.17 14.12 9.23
C ASP A 284 -13.33 13.45 8.46
N GLY A 285 -13.03 12.83 7.32
CA GLY A 285 -14.04 12.20 6.46
C GLY A 285 -14.70 10.98 7.10
N THR A 286 -15.56 10.30 6.35
CA THR A 286 -16.18 9.04 6.79
C THR A 286 -15.90 7.92 5.81
N ILE A 287 -15.56 6.75 6.34
CA ILE A 287 -15.61 5.48 5.62
C ILE A 287 -16.73 4.66 6.26
N LEU A 288 -17.64 4.11 5.44
CA LEU A 288 -18.75 3.33 5.94
C LEU A 288 -18.28 1.93 6.37
N THR A 289 -17.96 1.78 7.65
CA THR A 289 -17.63 0.50 8.27
C THR A 289 -18.86 -0.38 8.45
N PRO A 290 -18.72 -1.70 8.69
CA PRO A 290 -19.87 -2.59 8.90
C PRO A 290 -20.82 -2.12 10.02
N PRO A 291 -20.35 -1.65 11.21
CA PRO A 291 -21.23 -1.11 12.24
C PRO A 291 -22.04 0.12 11.80
N LEU A 292 -21.44 1.03 11.02
CA LEU A 292 -22.15 2.19 10.47
C LEU A 292 -23.22 1.78 9.46
N ILE A 293 -22.92 0.81 8.60
CA ILE A 293 -23.89 0.25 7.64
C ILE A 293 -25.06 -0.41 8.38
N ASP A 294 -24.78 -1.23 9.40
CA ASP A 294 -25.81 -1.88 10.20
C ASP A 294 -26.72 -0.86 10.87
N PHE A 295 -26.14 0.18 11.47
CA PHE A 295 -26.89 1.27 12.08
C PHE A 295 -27.78 2.01 11.06
N LEU A 296 -27.23 2.37 9.90
CA LEU A 296 -27.95 3.11 8.85
C LEU A 296 -29.05 2.28 8.18
N SER A 297 -28.94 0.95 8.22
CA SER A 297 -29.93 0.02 7.65
C SER A 297 -31.14 -0.25 8.54
N LYS A 298 -31.16 0.26 9.79
CA LYS A 298 -32.27 0.05 10.74
C LYS A 298 -33.59 0.63 10.23
N ASP A 299 -34.69 -0.06 10.57
CA ASP A 299 -36.07 0.39 10.35
C ASP A 299 -36.42 1.56 11.28
N SER A 300 -35.93 2.75 10.93
CA SER A 300 -36.09 4.00 11.67
C SER A 300 -35.98 5.18 10.71
N ASP A 301 -36.38 6.37 11.15
CA ASP A 301 -36.24 7.59 10.34
C ASP A 301 -34.77 7.86 9.98
N PHE A 302 -34.48 7.98 8.68
CA PHE A 302 -33.11 8.06 8.21
C PHE A 302 -32.43 9.38 8.56
N ASP A 303 -33.17 10.50 8.59
CA ASP A 303 -32.61 11.80 8.95
C ASP A 303 -32.26 11.84 10.44
N ALA A 304 -33.05 11.18 11.30
CA ALA A 304 -32.73 10.99 12.70
C ALA A 304 -31.45 10.17 12.90
N LEU A 305 -31.27 9.07 12.15
CA LEU A 305 -30.03 8.27 12.19
C LEU A 305 -28.80 9.09 11.79
N LEU A 306 -28.88 9.86 10.70
CA LEU A 306 -27.78 10.75 10.27
C LEU A 306 -27.49 11.84 11.32
N SER A 307 -28.54 12.42 11.91
CA SER A 307 -28.40 13.43 12.98
C SER A 307 -27.73 12.85 14.23
N GLU A 308 -27.97 11.57 14.52
CA GLU A 308 -27.29 10.88 15.63
C GLU A 308 -25.79 10.72 15.36
N LEU A 309 -25.39 10.36 14.13
CA LEU A 309 -23.98 10.34 13.74
C LEU A 309 -23.33 11.73 13.82
N ASP A 310 -24.04 12.78 13.39
CA ASP A 310 -23.57 14.16 13.54
C ASP A 310 -23.35 14.56 15.00
N ARG A 311 -24.26 14.12 15.89
CA ARG A 311 -24.11 14.32 17.33
C ARG A 311 -22.87 13.60 17.87
N TYR A 312 -22.63 12.34 17.50
CA TYR A 312 -21.44 11.61 17.93
C TYR A 312 -20.14 12.29 17.49
N ARG A 313 -20.07 12.79 16.26
CA ARG A 313 -18.93 13.60 15.80
C ARG A 313 -18.74 14.87 16.62
N ALA A 314 -19.83 15.57 16.91
CA ALA A 314 -19.79 16.78 17.73
C ALA A 314 -19.33 16.48 19.17
N ASP A 315 -19.79 15.37 19.75
CA ASP A 315 -19.37 14.92 21.07
C ASP A 315 -17.87 14.58 21.09
N THR A 316 -17.37 13.86 20.09
CA THR A 316 -15.92 13.58 19.92
C THR A 316 -15.11 14.88 19.88
N ARG A 317 -15.52 15.84 19.04
CA ARG A 317 -14.82 17.13 18.91
C ARG A 317 -14.83 17.98 20.17
N ASN A 318 -15.78 17.76 21.07
CA ASN A 318 -15.91 18.48 22.33
C ASN A 318 -15.32 17.72 23.53
N GLY A 319 -14.45 16.72 23.29
CA GLY A 319 -13.78 16.00 24.36
C GLY A 319 -14.66 14.96 25.08
N ARG A 320 -15.79 14.58 24.47
CA ARG A 320 -16.75 13.60 25.00
C ARG A 320 -16.75 12.31 24.18
N PHE A 321 -15.58 11.85 23.76
CA PHE A 321 -15.44 10.57 23.10
C PHE A 321 -15.65 9.41 24.09
N ASP A 322 -16.48 8.44 23.72
CA ASP A 322 -16.64 7.16 24.43
C ASP A 322 -16.17 6.01 23.54
N ILE A 323 -15.06 5.38 23.92
CA ILE A 323 -14.48 4.24 23.20
C ILE A 323 -15.43 3.03 23.12
N ASN A 324 -16.34 2.88 24.07
CA ASN A 324 -17.32 1.80 24.08
C ASN A 324 -18.50 2.04 23.13
N ASN A 325 -18.66 3.28 22.67
CA ASN A 325 -19.63 3.60 21.63
C ASN A 325 -19.04 3.27 20.26
N ILE A 326 -19.37 2.07 19.77
CA ILE A 326 -18.87 1.54 18.49
C ILE A 326 -19.10 2.51 17.33
N LEU A 327 -20.25 3.22 17.29
CA LEU A 327 -20.54 4.16 16.20
C LEU A 327 -19.63 5.39 16.27
N GLN A 328 -19.46 5.95 17.47
CA GLN A 328 -18.59 7.09 17.70
C GLN A 328 -17.13 6.72 17.39
N ARG A 329 -16.68 5.54 17.80
CA ARG A 329 -15.37 4.99 17.48
C ARG A 329 -15.19 4.84 15.98
N ASP A 330 -16.09 4.14 15.30
CA ASP A 330 -15.96 3.85 13.86
C ASP A 330 -16.02 5.09 12.96
N LEU A 331 -16.64 6.19 13.41
CA LEU A 331 -16.55 7.49 12.73
C LEU A 331 -15.09 8.00 12.65
N GLU A 332 -14.19 7.56 13.53
CA GLU A 332 -12.76 7.92 13.52
C GLU A 332 -11.91 7.03 12.59
N PHE A 333 -12.46 5.95 12.02
CA PHE A 333 -11.68 5.01 11.21
C PHE A 333 -11.00 5.67 10.02
N ARG A 334 -11.67 6.64 9.37
CA ARG A 334 -11.07 7.38 8.25
C ARG A 334 -9.84 8.17 8.68
N ARG A 335 -9.92 8.82 9.84
CA ARG A 335 -8.84 9.59 10.43
C ARG A 335 -7.64 8.68 10.73
N PHE A 336 -7.91 7.49 11.25
CA PHE A 336 -6.89 6.46 11.48
C PHE A 336 -6.22 6.04 10.18
N ALA A 337 -7.01 5.66 9.17
CA ALA A 337 -6.48 5.26 7.89
C ALA A 337 -5.63 6.37 7.24
N TYR A 338 -6.03 7.63 7.40
CA TYR A 338 -5.23 8.77 6.91
C TYR A 338 -3.90 8.91 7.64
N GLU A 339 -3.94 8.94 8.97
CA GLU A 339 -2.77 9.17 9.81
C GLU A 339 -1.79 8.00 9.75
N TYR A 340 -2.29 6.75 9.70
CA TYR A 340 -1.46 5.56 9.52
C TYR A 340 -0.65 5.64 8.22
N THR A 341 -1.32 5.96 7.10
CA THR A 341 -0.66 6.17 5.80
C THR A 341 0.31 7.35 5.87
N ARG A 342 -0.09 8.50 6.45
CA ARG A 342 0.76 9.71 6.51
C ARG A 342 2.01 9.52 7.36
N VAL A 343 1.90 8.82 8.48
CA VAL A 343 2.98 8.71 9.48
C VAL A 343 3.88 7.52 9.19
N LEU A 344 3.30 6.35 8.90
CA LEU A 344 4.05 5.09 8.85
C LEU A 344 4.46 4.71 7.42
N GLU A 345 3.75 5.12 6.38
CA GLU A 345 4.23 4.82 5.02
C GLU A 345 5.52 5.58 4.66
N PRO A 346 5.72 6.87 5.01
CA PRO A 346 6.99 7.58 4.78
C PRO A 346 8.21 6.92 5.45
N LEU A 347 8.03 6.30 6.61
CA LEU A 347 9.09 5.54 7.29
C LEU A 347 9.47 4.28 6.48
N THR A 348 8.51 3.61 5.83
CA THR A 348 8.79 2.58 4.81
C THR A 348 9.32 3.13 3.48
N TYR A 349 9.03 4.39 3.11
CA TYR A 349 9.57 5.03 1.90
C TYR A 349 11.06 5.40 2.04
N GLN A 350 11.55 5.68 3.25
CA GLN A 350 12.96 5.98 3.50
C GLN A 350 13.83 4.74 3.77
N LEU A 351 13.23 3.61 4.14
CA LEU A 351 13.94 2.37 4.44
C LEU A 351 13.76 1.33 3.31
N GLN A 352 14.77 1.26 2.45
CA GLN A 352 15.14 0.08 1.63
C GLN A 352 14.17 -0.39 0.53
N ASN A 353 14.14 0.27 -0.65
CA ASN A 353 13.92 -0.31 -2.02
C ASN A 353 13.00 -1.54 -2.23
N ARG A 354 12.05 -1.83 -1.33
CA ARG A 354 11.14 -2.97 -1.31
C ARG A 354 9.84 -2.47 -0.72
N TYR A 355 8.92 -2.11 -1.60
CA TYR A 355 7.59 -1.65 -1.24
C TYR A 355 6.78 -2.83 -0.67
N PRO A 356 6.41 -2.88 0.62
CA PRO A 356 5.17 -3.56 0.96
C PRO A 356 4.03 -2.79 0.27
N PRO A 357 3.05 -3.48 -0.36
CA PRO A 357 1.88 -2.81 -0.89
C PRO A 357 1.15 -2.06 0.24
N PRO A 358 0.53 -0.89 -0.05
CA PRO A 358 -0.30 -0.20 0.93
C PRO A 358 -1.35 -1.17 1.47
N LYS A 359 -1.58 -1.11 2.80
CA LYS A 359 -2.56 -1.98 3.45
C LYS A 359 -3.95 -1.72 2.88
N SER A 360 -4.69 -2.79 2.65
CA SER A 360 -6.11 -2.70 2.30
C SER A 360 -6.93 -2.06 3.44
N ASN A 361 -8.12 -1.54 3.13
CA ASN A 361 -9.01 -1.00 4.15
C ASN A 361 -9.39 -2.06 5.19
N GLU A 362 -9.51 -3.32 4.78
CA GLU A 362 -9.80 -4.45 5.65
C GLU A 362 -8.67 -4.68 6.66
N GLU A 363 -7.41 -4.68 6.22
CA GLU A 363 -6.25 -4.79 7.10
C GLU A 363 -6.13 -3.59 8.05
N LEU A 364 -6.34 -2.36 7.54
CA LEU A 364 -6.35 -1.17 8.37
C LEU A 364 -7.46 -1.23 9.42
N TYR A 365 -8.65 -1.72 9.04
CA TYR A 365 -9.76 -1.84 9.98
C TYR A 365 -9.50 -2.90 11.05
N GLN A 366 -8.76 -3.98 10.76
CA GLN A 366 -8.32 -4.93 11.78
C GLN A 366 -7.37 -4.28 12.79
N LEU A 367 -6.40 -3.48 12.34
CA LEU A 367 -5.50 -2.73 13.22
C LEU A 367 -6.25 -1.69 14.06
N PHE A 368 -7.17 -0.96 13.42
CA PHE A 368 -8.02 0.04 14.08
C PHE A 368 -8.83 -0.56 15.24
N ASN A 369 -9.35 -1.78 15.07
CA ASN A 369 -10.11 -2.46 16.12
C ASN A 369 -9.27 -2.93 17.32
N GLN A 370 -7.94 -2.91 17.21
CA GLN A 370 -7.01 -3.26 18.28
C GLN A 370 -6.51 -2.04 19.06
N LEU A 371 -6.89 -0.84 18.65
CA LEU A 371 -6.47 0.39 19.32
C LEU A 371 -7.12 0.52 20.70
N GLU A 372 -6.31 0.89 21.69
CA GLU A 372 -6.72 1.11 23.08
C GLU A 372 -6.74 2.61 23.43
N GLU A 373 -7.24 2.94 24.63
CA GLU A 373 -7.14 4.29 25.17
C GLU A 373 -5.68 4.59 25.54
N LEU A 374 -5.16 5.73 25.09
CA LEU A 374 -3.77 6.09 25.33
C LEU A 374 -3.58 6.61 26.77
N PRO A 375 -2.54 6.15 27.49
CA PRO A 375 -2.24 6.61 28.86
C PRO A 375 -1.74 8.05 28.86
N PRO A 376 -2.15 8.91 29.83
CA PRO A 376 -1.80 10.34 29.85
C PRO A 376 -0.32 10.60 29.53
N VAL A 377 -0.04 11.66 28.77
CA VAL A 377 1.33 11.99 28.34
C VAL A 377 2.24 12.11 29.57
N ALA A 378 3.16 11.16 29.73
CA ALA A 378 4.22 11.24 30.71
C ALA A 378 5.31 12.15 30.15
N ALA A 379 5.67 13.18 30.92
CA ALA A 379 6.85 13.99 30.63
C ALA A 379 8.08 13.26 31.20
N ASP A 380 8.61 12.30 30.46
CA ASP A 380 9.88 11.69 30.83
C ASP A 380 11.01 12.70 30.58
N GLU A 381 11.88 12.89 31.57
CA GLU A 381 13.08 13.70 31.39
C GLU A 381 14.03 12.97 30.42
N PRO A 382 14.49 13.63 29.35
CA PRO A 382 15.40 13.02 28.39
C PRO A 382 16.73 12.68 29.08
N ARG A 383 17.12 11.40 29.06
CA ARG A 383 18.40 10.95 29.64
C ARG A 383 19.34 10.46 28.56
N LEU A 384 20.54 11.04 28.52
CA LEU A 384 21.63 10.58 27.67
C LEU A 384 22.30 9.33 28.23
N SER A 385 22.73 8.43 27.34
CA SER A 385 23.50 7.24 27.73
C SER A 385 24.93 7.61 28.16
N LYS A 386 25.63 6.69 28.83
CA LYS A 386 27.06 6.89 29.15
C LYS A 386 27.91 7.10 27.89
N GLN A 387 27.55 6.45 26.78
CA GLN A 387 28.23 6.65 25.51
C GLN A 387 27.98 8.06 24.98
N HIS A 388 26.74 8.54 24.98
CA HIS A 388 26.41 9.91 24.55
C HIS A 388 27.22 10.95 25.32
N LEU A 389 27.32 10.79 26.65
CA LEU A 389 28.11 11.71 27.48
C LEU A 389 29.61 11.69 27.16
N SER A 390 30.17 10.52 26.78
CA SER A 390 31.56 10.45 26.30
C SER A 390 31.75 11.17 24.96
N GLU A 391 30.79 11.03 24.04
CA GLU A 391 30.84 11.62 22.70
C GLU A 391 30.55 13.13 22.71
N VAL A 392 29.81 13.62 23.71
CA VAL A 392 29.68 15.06 24.04
C VAL A 392 31.06 15.66 24.28
N GLY A 393 31.88 15.03 25.12
CA GLY A 393 33.21 15.53 25.45
C GLY A 393 34.08 15.75 24.22
N ARG A 394 34.07 14.76 23.32
CA ARG A 394 34.77 14.84 22.03
C ARG A 394 34.27 16.01 21.20
N THR A 395 32.95 16.10 21.02
CA THR A 395 32.32 17.09 20.15
C THR A 395 32.57 18.52 20.67
N ALA A 396 32.52 18.70 21.99
CA ALA A 396 32.89 19.95 22.66
C ALA A 396 34.36 20.32 22.39
N TYR A 397 35.29 19.37 22.49
CA TYR A 397 36.70 19.61 22.18
C TYR A 397 36.92 20.03 20.72
N GLU A 398 36.31 19.34 19.77
CA GLU A 398 36.38 19.68 18.34
C GLU A 398 35.80 21.08 18.06
N ALA A 399 34.69 21.46 18.73
CA ALA A 399 34.12 22.80 18.66
C ALA A 399 35.03 23.88 19.29
N VAL A 400 35.71 23.59 20.40
CA VAL A 400 36.70 24.49 21.02
C VAL A 400 37.91 24.72 20.11
N GLU A 401 38.42 23.69 19.45
CA GLU A 401 39.52 23.84 18.48
C GLU A 401 39.12 24.76 17.32
N PHE A 402 37.88 24.60 16.82
CA PHE A 402 37.35 25.50 15.80
C PHE A 402 37.17 26.94 16.33
N LEU A 403 36.69 27.11 17.56
CA LEU A 403 36.57 28.42 18.20
C LEU A 403 37.94 29.11 18.36
N ARG A 404 38.97 28.36 18.77
CA ARG A 404 40.36 28.85 18.88
C ARG A 404 40.88 29.31 17.52
N PHE A 405 40.64 28.53 16.46
CA PHE A 405 40.94 28.94 15.10
C PHE A 405 40.23 30.24 14.71
N LEU A 406 38.91 30.36 14.93
CA LEU A 406 38.14 31.56 14.59
C LEU A 406 38.66 32.81 15.32
N LYS A 407 38.93 32.70 16.62
CA LYS A 407 39.48 33.82 17.42
C LYS A 407 40.89 34.21 16.94
N GLY A 408 41.74 33.21 16.64
CA GLY A 408 43.05 33.44 16.07
C GLY A 408 43.00 34.12 14.70
N PHE A 409 42.03 33.74 13.86
CA PHE A 409 41.80 34.34 12.55
C PHE A 409 41.30 35.78 12.67
N ARG A 410 40.35 36.05 13.58
CA ARG A 410 39.88 37.41 13.90
C ARG A 410 41.01 38.34 14.33
N GLY A 411 41.97 37.85 15.10
CA GLY A 411 43.13 38.62 15.52
C GLY A 411 44.07 39.05 14.37
N ARG A 412 43.91 38.49 13.17
CA ARG A 412 44.78 38.71 12.00
C ARG A 412 44.08 39.39 10.83
N THR A 413 42.84 39.83 11.01
CA THR A 413 42.10 40.55 9.97
C THR A 413 41.19 41.60 10.58
N SER A 414 41.09 42.75 9.92
CA SER A 414 40.09 43.77 10.28
C SER A 414 38.73 43.49 9.65
N ARG A 415 38.69 42.74 8.54
CA ARG A 415 37.50 42.46 7.73
C ARG A 415 36.51 41.60 8.51
N HIS A 416 35.23 41.88 8.37
CA HIS A 416 34.15 41.12 9.02
C HIS A 416 34.19 39.64 8.66
N ILE A 417 33.83 38.74 9.59
CA ILE A 417 33.84 37.29 9.37
C ILE A 417 32.42 36.74 9.45
N VAL A 418 31.97 36.06 8.41
CA VAL A 418 30.72 35.31 8.42
C VAL A 418 31.01 33.84 8.62
N VAL A 419 30.45 33.23 9.67
CA VAL A 419 30.57 31.79 9.94
C VAL A 419 29.26 31.13 9.52
N VAL A 420 29.35 30.23 8.53
CA VAL A 420 28.24 29.45 8.01
C VAL A 420 28.35 28.03 8.57
N GLY A 421 27.51 27.68 9.54
CA GLY A 421 27.33 26.29 9.97
C GLY A 421 26.40 25.58 8.99
N ASN A 422 26.92 24.63 8.22
CA ASN A 422 26.04 23.86 7.32
C ASN A 422 24.96 23.16 8.15
N ASP A 423 23.68 23.40 7.83
CA ASP A 423 22.53 22.85 8.58
C ASP A 423 22.63 21.31 8.69
N ARG A 424 22.45 20.79 9.91
CA ARG A 424 22.93 19.50 10.46
C ARG A 424 24.24 19.66 11.22
N TYR A 425 25.29 18.90 10.91
CA TYR A 425 26.44 18.77 11.80
C TYR A 425 27.13 20.11 12.09
N GLY A 426 27.49 20.87 11.05
CA GLY A 426 28.20 22.14 11.20
C GLY A 426 27.44 23.15 12.06
N ARG A 427 26.12 23.27 11.84
CA ARG A 427 25.25 24.08 12.69
C ARG A 427 25.14 23.51 14.11
N GLN A 428 24.57 22.31 14.24
CA GLN A 428 24.08 21.75 15.50
C GLN A 428 25.19 21.43 16.49
N TRP A 429 26.35 20.96 16.01
CA TRP A 429 27.37 20.39 16.89
C TRP A 429 28.61 21.26 17.02
N VAL A 430 28.72 22.30 16.19
CA VAL A 430 29.93 23.14 16.13
C VAL A 430 29.60 24.61 16.35
N VAL A 431 28.76 25.22 15.49
CA VAL A 431 28.52 26.68 15.55
C VAL A 431 27.51 27.06 16.64
N GLU A 432 26.34 26.40 16.73
CA GLU A 432 25.34 26.68 17.77
C GLU A 432 25.88 26.51 19.21
N PRO A 433 26.75 25.53 19.50
CA PRO A 433 27.39 25.43 20.81
C PRO A 433 28.35 26.57 21.15
N ILE A 434 29.03 27.18 20.17
CA ILE A 434 30.05 28.21 20.42
C ILE A 434 29.55 29.65 20.21
N GLU A 435 28.28 29.87 19.83
CA GLU A 435 27.76 31.20 19.47
C GLU A 435 28.04 32.28 20.53
N ALA A 436 27.88 31.92 21.81
CA ALA A 436 28.07 32.82 22.94
C ALA A 436 29.49 33.43 22.99
N TYR A 437 30.46 32.76 22.36
CA TYR A 437 31.87 33.11 22.32
C TYR A 437 32.29 33.89 21.06
N LEU A 438 31.40 34.00 20.07
CA LEU A 438 31.64 34.68 18.80
C LEU A 438 30.96 36.04 18.75
N LYS A 439 31.38 36.95 19.66
CA LYS A 439 30.91 38.35 19.69
C LYS A 439 31.93 39.27 19.01
N GLU A 440 31.43 40.37 18.44
CA GLU A 440 32.19 41.43 17.74
C GLU A 440 33.04 40.97 16.54
N GLY A 441 32.69 41.44 15.33
CA GLY A 441 33.40 41.09 14.10
C GLY A 441 33.01 39.73 13.49
N PHE A 442 31.99 39.07 14.03
CA PHE A 442 31.40 37.83 13.49
C PHE A 442 29.91 37.99 13.18
N THR A 443 29.44 37.33 12.12
CA THR A 443 28.01 37.04 11.85
C THR A 443 27.85 35.54 11.68
N LEU A 444 26.82 34.95 12.28
CA LEU A 444 26.53 33.52 12.18
C LEU A 444 25.38 33.27 11.20
N ARG A 445 25.49 32.21 10.41
CA ARG A 445 24.48 31.76 9.43
C ARG A 445 24.39 30.25 9.37
N TYR A 446 23.23 29.75 8.95
CA TYR A 446 22.90 28.33 8.93
C TYR A 446 22.34 27.85 7.60
N ASP A 447 22.85 28.41 6.51
CA ASP A 447 22.41 28.04 5.17
C ASP A 447 22.80 26.58 4.86
N ARG A 448 21.91 25.84 4.19
CA ARG A 448 22.04 24.38 4.00
C ARG A 448 22.48 24.02 2.60
N VAL A 449 23.52 23.18 2.52
CA VAL A 449 23.84 22.38 1.33
C VAL A 449 23.87 20.90 1.71
N ARG A 450 23.01 20.10 1.07
CA ARG A 450 22.85 18.67 1.37
C ARG A 450 23.94 17.82 0.72
N SER A 451 24.84 17.26 1.52
CA SER A 451 25.89 16.33 1.06
C SER A 451 25.36 15.07 0.35
N GLY A 452 24.22 14.52 0.80
CA GLY A 452 23.64 13.28 0.25
C GLY A 452 23.11 13.40 -1.18
N THR A 453 22.72 14.61 -1.61
CA THR A 453 22.23 14.89 -2.97
C THR A 453 23.26 15.58 -3.85
N SER A 454 24.41 15.98 -3.29
CA SER A 454 25.48 16.64 -4.04
C SER A 454 26.25 15.66 -4.92
N THR A 455 26.17 15.85 -6.24
CA THR A 455 26.98 15.13 -7.23
C THR A 455 28.26 15.90 -7.55
N ARG A 456 29.18 15.28 -8.31
CA ARG A 456 30.49 15.83 -8.67
C ARG A 456 30.44 17.24 -9.27
N LEU A 457 29.38 17.58 -10.03
CA LEU A 457 29.23 18.86 -10.72
C LEU A 457 28.07 19.73 -10.17
N SER A 458 27.50 19.36 -9.02
CA SER A 458 26.36 20.09 -8.45
C SER A 458 26.74 21.50 -7.97
N VAL A 459 25.90 22.48 -8.34
CA VAL A 459 26.00 23.89 -7.91
C VAL A 459 24.67 24.34 -7.26
N PRO A 460 24.44 24.02 -5.97
CA PRO A 460 23.16 24.25 -5.30
C PRO A 460 22.90 25.75 -5.02
N PRO A 461 21.64 26.15 -4.76
CA PRO A 461 21.34 27.46 -4.19
C PRO A 461 21.82 27.53 -2.74
N ALA A 462 23.10 27.87 -2.55
CA ALA A 462 23.73 27.86 -1.24
C ALA A 462 23.25 28.99 -0.31
N PHE A 463 22.90 30.15 -0.86
CA PHE A 463 22.65 31.37 -0.08
C PHE A 463 21.41 32.14 -0.55
N PRO A 464 20.68 32.80 0.37
CA PRO A 464 19.56 33.67 0.01
C PRO A 464 20.03 34.97 -0.67
N ARG A 465 19.16 35.55 -1.49
CA ARG A 465 19.45 36.74 -2.32
C ARG A 465 20.09 37.89 -1.54
N ASP A 466 19.55 38.25 -0.39
CA ASP A 466 20.01 39.42 0.37
C ASP A 466 21.43 39.22 0.88
N PHE A 467 21.77 37.99 1.28
CA PHE A 467 23.13 37.66 1.69
C PHE A 467 24.11 37.66 0.51
N VAL A 468 23.70 37.19 -0.66
CA VAL A 468 24.54 37.27 -1.88
C VAL A 468 24.91 38.71 -2.20
N LYS A 469 23.93 39.64 -2.11
CA LYS A 469 24.18 41.06 -2.31
C LYS A 469 25.14 41.63 -1.27
N GLU A 470 24.91 41.32 0.00
CA GLU A 470 25.78 41.73 1.11
C GLU A 470 27.24 41.31 0.88
N ILE A 471 27.48 40.04 0.53
CA ILE A 471 28.85 39.55 0.29
C ILE A 471 29.46 40.08 -1.00
N SER A 472 28.64 40.52 -1.97
CA SER A 472 29.11 41.20 -3.18
C SER A 472 29.56 42.64 -2.90
N GLU A 473 28.94 43.31 -1.93
CA GLU A 473 29.24 44.71 -1.58
C GLU A 473 30.36 44.80 -0.55
N GLN A 474 30.29 44.00 0.52
CA GLN A 474 31.16 44.14 1.69
C GLN A 474 32.37 43.21 1.65
N MET A 475 32.29 42.13 0.85
CA MET A 475 33.33 41.12 0.72
C MET A 475 33.88 40.63 2.08
N PRO A 476 33.07 40.19 3.07
CA PRO A 476 33.56 39.70 4.35
C PRO A 476 34.36 38.40 4.17
N HIS A 477 35.20 37.98 5.12
CA HIS A 477 35.65 36.59 5.10
C HIS A 477 34.47 35.65 5.39
N ILE A 478 34.49 34.45 4.83
CA ILE A 478 33.45 33.45 5.01
C ILE A 478 34.11 32.15 5.49
N VAL A 479 33.66 31.61 6.62
CA VAL A 479 34.11 30.30 7.13
C VAL A 479 32.91 29.38 7.09
N ILE A 480 32.98 28.30 6.32
CA ILE A 480 31.89 27.34 6.15
C ILE A 480 32.30 26.05 6.80
N VAL A 481 31.57 25.64 7.84
CA VAL A 481 31.90 24.47 8.63
C VAL A 481 30.89 23.36 8.44
N ASP A 482 31.42 22.16 8.23
CA ASP A 482 30.65 20.91 8.10
C ASP A 482 31.55 19.73 8.51
N ALA A 483 30.97 18.57 8.77
CA ALA A 483 31.74 17.36 9.07
C ALA A 483 31.81 16.41 7.87
N SER A 484 32.83 15.55 7.88
CA SER A 484 32.95 14.46 6.92
C SER A 484 33.29 13.13 7.61
N HIS A 485 33.01 12.03 6.92
CA HIS A 485 33.47 10.69 7.32
C HIS A 485 35.00 10.60 7.34
N ALA A 486 35.53 9.63 8.08
CA ALA A 486 36.97 9.40 8.14
C ALA A 486 37.53 9.07 6.76
N PRO A 487 38.69 9.64 6.39
CA PRO A 487 39.35 9.29 5.14
C PRO A 487 39.85 7.82 5.16
N PRO A 488 40.13 7.23 3.98
CA PRO A 488 40.73 5.89 3.89
C PRO A 488 42.15 5.81 4.48
N ASN A 489 42.86 6.94 4.58
CA ASN A 489 44.21 7.05 5.14
C ASN A 489 44.30 8.31 6.01
N ASN A 490 45.09 8.28 7.09
CA ASN A 490 45.31 9.38 8.03
C ASN A 490 46.23 10.51 7.50
N ASP A 491 46.82 10.34 6.30
CA ASP A 491 47.69 11.34 5.66
C ASP A 491 46.91 12.40 4.86
N VAL A 492 45.59 12.30 4.80
CA VAL A 492 44.75 13.24 4.04
C VAL A 492 43.70 13.90 4.91
N MET A 493 43.36 15.14 4.60
CA MET A 493 42.24 15.86 5.18
C MET A 493 40.98 15.58 4.36
N GLN A 494 39.91 15.05 4.96
CA GLN A 494 38.64 14.85 4.27
C GLN A 494 37.73 16.06 4.46
N LEU A 495 37.08 16.53 3.40
CA LEU A 495 35.98 17.50 3.45
C LEU A 495 34.71 16.89 2.83
N SER A 496 33.55 17.37 3.29
CA SER A 496 32.25 16.86 2.87
C SER A 496 31.94 17.19 1.40
N ARG A 497 31.03 16.41 0.80
CA ARG A 497 30.49 16.74 -0.53
C ARG A 497 29.73 18.09 -0.52
N GLY A 498 29.15 18.47 0.61
CA GLY A 498 28.53 19.77 0.81
C GLY A 498 29.54 20.91 0.71
N LEU A 499 30.69 20.81 1.39
CA LEU A 499 31.78 21.79 1.31
C LEU A 499 32.33 21.94 -0.12
N ARG A 500 32.44 20.83 -0.87
CA ARG A 500 32.77 20.89 -2.31
C ARG A 500 31.73 21.70 -3.09
N SER A 501 30.44 21.47 -2.85
CA SER A 501 29.36 22.21 -3.51
C SER A 501 29.36 23.71 -3.14
N TYR A 502 29.77 24.08 -1.93
CA TYR A 502 30.04 25.48 -1.59
C TYR A 502 31.20 26.04 -2.41
N ALA A 503 32.30 25.30 -2.57
CA ALA A 503 33.42 25.71 -3.42
C ALA A 503 32.97 25.95 -4.88
N HIS A 504 32.12 25.08 -5.43
CA HIS A 504 31.53 25.29 -6.75
C HIS A 504 30.67 26.55 -6.83
N TRP A 505 29.87 26.84 -5.78
CA TRP A 505 29.06 28.05 -5.74
C TRP A 505 29.93 29.31 -5.76
N PHE A 506 31.02 29.32 -5.00
CA PHE A 506 31.99 30.43 -5.04
C PHE A 506 32.77 30.53 -6.34
N ALA A 507 32.94 29.42 -7.08
CA ALA A 507 33.47 29.48 -8.44
C ALA A 507 32.55 30.29 -9.37
N VAL A 508 31.21 30.11 -9.27
CA VAL A 508 30.25 30.95 -10.02
C VAL A 508 30.30 32.40 -9.57
N PHE A 509 30.32 32.64 -8.26
CA PHE A 509 30.40 33.98 -7.71
C PHE A 509 31.66 34.72 -8.21
N ASN A 510 32.81 34.05 -8.17
CA ASN A 510 34.08 34.59 -8.65
C ASN A 510 34.09 34.84 -10.16
N ASP A 511 33.47 33.95 -10.96
CA ASP A 511 33.31 34.14 -12.40
C ASP A 511 32.49 35.39 -12.75
N LEU A 512 31.42 35.66 -12.00
CA LEU A 512 30.63 36.89 -12.17
C LEU A 512 31.43 38.13 -11.73
N ARG A 513 32.15 38.03 -10.61
CA ARG A 513 33.03 39.11 -10.10
C ARG A 513 34.14 39.46 -11.09
N SER A 514 34.71 38.46 -11.76
CA SER A 514 35.79 38.62 -12.73
C SER A 514 35.32 38.88 -14.17
N GLU A 515 34.02 39.09 -14.38
CA GLU A 515 33.42 39.30 -15.70
C GLU A 515 33.72 38.14 -16.69
N GLY A 516 33.84 36.92 -16.18
CA GLY A 516 34.17 35.73 -16.97
C GLY A 516 35.68 35.49 -17.17
N ASN A 517 36.55 36.32 -16.59
CA ASN A 517 37.99 36.16 -16.72
C ASN A 517 38.53 35.11 -15.72
N ILE A 518 38.60 33.87 -16.18
CA ILE A 518 39.05 32.70 -15.41
C ILE A 518 40.47 32.87 -14.85
N ALA A 519 41.36 33.55 -15.57
CA ALA A 519 42.75 33.75 -15.16
C ALA A 519 42.89 34.54 -13.84
N ILE A 520 41.84 35.25 -13.40
CA ILE A 520 41.83 36.02 -12.16
C ILE A 520 41.63 35.13 -10.92
N TYR A 521 40.92 34.00 -11.04
CA TYR A 521 40.48 33.22 -9.87
C TYR A 521 40.72 31.72 -9.94
N GLN A 522 41.13 31.18 -11.10
CA GLN A 522 41.40 29.74 -11.25
C GLN A 522 42.47 29.25 -10.25
N ASP A 523 43.49 30.06 -9.99
CA ASP A 523 44.60 29.74 -9.08
C ASP A 523 44.30 30.16 -7.64
N GLU A 524 43.15 30.80 -7.39
CA GLU A 524 42.71 31.27 -6.07
C GLU A 524 41.73 30.28 -5.42
N SER A 525 41.50 29.12 -6.05
CA SER A 525 40.56 28.09 -5.59
C SER A 525 41.29 26.82 -5.19
N SER A 526 40.72 26.07 -4.23
CA SER A 526 41.18 24.72 -3.87
C SER A 526 40.69 23.64 -4.86
N LEU A 527 40.01 24.01 -5.96
CA LEU A 527 39.55 23.08 -6.99
C LEU A 527 40.70 22.69 -7.95
N PRO A 528 40.73 21.45 -8.50
CA PRO A 528 41.70 21.09 -9.54
C PRO A 528 41.60 21.99 -10.78
N ALA A 529 42.72 22.28 -11.44
CA ALA A 529 42.79 23.18 -12.59
C ALA A 529 41.90 22.70 -13.76
N GLU A 530 41.81 21.39 -13.96
CA GLU A 530 40.98 20.75 -14.97
C GLU A 530 39.49 20.69 -14.60
N HIS A 531 39.14 20.86 -13.32
CA HIS A 531 37.78 20.72 -12.82
C HIS A 531 36.91 21.95 -13.09
N LEU A 532 37.48 23.16 -13.01
CA LEU A 532 36.71 24.38 -13.25
C LEU A 532 36.16 24.45 -14.69
N PRO A 533 36.95 24.17 -15.76
CA PRO A 533 36.43 24.10 -17.13
C PRO A 533 35.38 23.00 -17.34
N GLU A 534 35.42 21.90 -16.58
CA GLU A 534 34.39 20.85 -16.59
C GLU A 534 33.09 21.40 -15.97
N LEU A 535 33.20 21.98 -14.78
CA LEU A 535 32.08 22.55 -14.02
C LEU A 535 31.35 23.65 -14.81
N MET A 536 32.07 24.55 -15.48
CA MET A 536 31.50 25.66 -16.25
C MET A 536 30.62 25.23 -17.43
N LYS A 537 30.81 24.00 -17.93
CA LYS A 537 29.98 23.43 -19.00
C LYS A 537 28.69 22.79 -18.49
N TRP A 538 28.58 22.60 -17.18
CA TRP A 538 27.46 21.89 -16.57
C TRP A 538 26.24 22.81 -16.39
N HIS A 539 25.04 22.25 -16.56
CA HIS A 539 23.79 23.03 -16.53
C HIS A 539 23.55 23.73 -15.18
N ASP A 540 23.89 23.11 -14.05
CA ASP A 540 23.74 23.75 -12.73
C ASP A 540 24.60 25.01 -12.61
N TYR A 541 25.81 25.00 -13.17
CA TYR A 541 26.69 26.16 -13.16
C TYR A 541 26.08 27.30 -13.98
N VAL A 542 25.62 27.01 -15.21
CA VAL A 542 24.99 27.99 -16.10
C VAL A 542 23.76 28.60 -15.44
N ALA A 543 22.84 27.76 -14.93
CA ALA A 543 21.63 28.22 -14.25
C ALA A 543 21.96 29.06 -13.00
N ARG A 544 22.98 28.66 -12.23
CA ARG A 544 23.42 29.44 -11.06
C ARG A 544 24.00 30.78 -11.47
N ARG A 545 24.79 30.83 -12.54
CA ARG A 545 25.39 32.06 -13.06
C ARG A 545 24.32 33.04 -13.51
N GLU A 546 23.32 32.59 -14.27
CA GLU A 546 22.17 33.39 -14.69
C GLU A 546 21.41 33.96 -13.48
N GLN A 547 21.16 33.12 -12.46
CA GLN A 547 20.45 33.56 -11.26
C GLN A 547 21.22 34.63 -10.46
N LEU A 548 22.54 34.48 -10.34
CA LEU A 548 23.37 35.38 -9.52
C LEU A 548 23.78 36.65 -10.25
N GLN A 549 23.71 36.70 -11.59
CA GLN A 549 24.20 37.81 -12.41
C GLN A 549 23.54 39.16 -12.05
N GLU A 550 22.27 39.15 -11.62
CA GLU A 550 21.58 40.37 -11.19
C GLU A 550 21.99 40.87 -9.80
N TRP A 551 22.68 40.04 -9.01
CA TRP A 551 22.95 40.28 -7.59
C TRP A 551 24.42 40.49 -7.29
N VAL A 552 25.31 40.05 -8.19
CA VAL A 552 26.77 40.10 -8.03
C VAL A 552 27.34 41.14 -8.99
N ALA A 553 27.95 42.18 -8.45
CA ALA A 553 28.61 43.22 -9.23
C ALA A 553 30.11 42.89 -9.45
N PRO A 554 30.72 43.22 -10.60
CA PRO A 554 32.15 43.01 -10.86
C PRO A 554 33.09 43.57 -9.77
N GLY A 555 34.25 42.92 -9.56
CA GLY A 555 35.31 43.36 -8.65
C GLY A 555 36.17 42.23 -8.06
N GLN A 556 36.72 42.44 -6.86
CA GLN A 556 37.56 41.48 -6.12
C GLN A 556 36.90 40.11 -5.91
N THR A 557 37.61 39.03 -6.19
CA THR A 557 37.17 37.65 -5.98
C THR A 557 37.52 37.12 -4.59
N TYR A 558 36.91 36.00 -4.20
CA TYR A 558 37.28 35.24 -3.03
C TYR A 558 38.40 34.25 -3.32
N ARG A 559 39.38 34.15 -2.41
CA ARG A 559 40.27 32.98 -2.36
C ARG A 559 39.62 31.87 -1.53
N VAL A 560 39.55 30.66 -2.08
CA VAL A 560 38.94 29.48 -1.41
C VAL A 560 40.03 28.56 -0.88
N THR A 561 40.07 28.40 0.44
CA THR A 561 41.02 27.53 1.15
C THR A 561 40.30 26.57 2.10
N THR A 562 41.05 25.75 2.82
CA THR A 562 40.54 24.64 3.64
C THR A 562 41.19 24.65 5.03
N TRP A 563 40.46 24.18 6.03
CA TRP A 563 40.95 24.08 7.40
C TRP A 563 40.44 22.80 8.10
N ALA A 564 41.28 22.23 8.94
CA ALA A 564 40.95 21.22 9.94
C ALA A 564 41.94 21.34 11.11
N PRO A 565 41.62 20.77 12.30
CA PRO A 565 42.54 20.77 13.43
C PRO A 565 43.89 20.13 13.11
N GLU A 566 43.87 19.05 12.30
CA GLU A 566 45.06 18.40 11.78
C GLU A 566 45.24 18.71 10.29
N LEU A 567 46.02 19.77 9.98
CA LEU A 567 46.31 20.12 8.59
C LEU A 567 47.19 19.05 7.91
N LYS A 568 46.81 18.68 6.69
CA LYS A 568 47.53 17.77 5.81
C LYS A 568 47.83 18.46 4.48
N ASP A 569 48.85 18.00 3.76
CA ASP A 569 49.20 18.55 2.45
C ASP A 569 48.21 18.14 1.34
N THR A 570 47.47 17.06 1.57
CA THR A 570 46.47 16.52 0.64
C THR A 570 45.09 16.62 1.25
N VAL A 571 44.13 17.10 0.45
CA VAL A 571 42.72 17.24 0.82
C VAL A 571 41.88 16.39 -0.12
N ILE A 572 40.95 15.62 0.42
CA ILE A 572 39.86 15.01 -0.34
C ILE A 572 38.63 15.93 -0.19
N LEU A 573 38.36 16.73 -1.21
CA LEU A 573 37.20 17.62 -1.28
C LEU A 573 36.02 16.86 -1.89
N GLY A 574 35.19 16.25 -1.04
CA GLY A 574 34.13 15.34 -1.47
C GLY A 574 34.70 14.05 -2.06
N ASP A 575 34.86 14.00 -3.37
CA ASP A 575 35.42 12.88 -4.15
C ASP A 575 36.70 13.26 -4.92
N MET A 576 37.18 14.50 -4.76
CA MET A 576 38.34 15.03 -5.50
C MET A 576 39.56 15.11 -4.58
N GLN A 577 40.68 14.55 -5.00
CA GLN A 577 41.94 14.71 -4.30
C GLN A 577 42.69 15.94 -4.83
N VAL A 578 42.98 16.89 -3.94
CA VAL A 578 43.66 18.14 -4.25
C VAL A 578 44.82 18.38 -3.31
N LYS A 579 45.83 19.14 -3.75
CA LYS A 579 46.83 19.68 -2.83
C LYS A 579 46.21 20.83 -2.05
N ARG A 580 46.50 20.91 -0.75
CA ARG A 580 46.06 22.02 0.09
C ARG A 580 46.62 23.33 -0.47
N TYR A 581 45.73 24.31 -0.69
CA TYR A 581 46.08 25.60 -1.26
C TYR A 581 45.69 26.76 -0.33
N PRO A 582 46.58 27.76 -0.12
CA PRO A 582 48.00 27.75 -0.47
C PRO A 582 48.78 26.79 0.45
N ALA A 583 50.02 26.47 0.10
CA ALA A 583 50.94 25.67 0.93
C ALA A 583 51.45 26.45 2.17
N VAL A 584 50.53 27.12 2.86
CA VAL A 584 50.81 28.04 3.96
C VAL A 584 50.43 27.41 5.29
N SER A 585 51.19 27.76 6.32
CA SER A 585 51.01 27.34 7.71
C SER A 585 49.71 27.90 8.32
N HIS A 586 49.30 27.40 9.49
CA HIS A 586 48.18 27.96 10.26
C HIS A 586 48.31 29.48 10.50
N GLU A 587 49.53 30.02 10.49
CA GLU A 587 49.87 31.42 10.79
C GLU A 587 49.55 32.38 9.63
N GLU A 588 49.40 31.85 8.43
CA GLU A 588 49.27 32.60 7.16
C GLU A 588 47.82 32.61 6.61
N ILE A 589 46.87 31.92 7.26
CA ILE A 589 45.43 32.16 7.07
C ILE A 589 45.10 33.49 7.76
N GLY A 590 45.10 34.58 6.98
CA GLY A 590 44.95 35.95 7.48
C GLY A 590 45.14 37.00 6.38
N GLY A 591 45.09 38.28 6.75
CA GLY A 591 45.31 39.40 5.82
C GLY A 591 44.04 39.98 5.20
N ASP A 592 44.21 40.97 4.32
CA ASP A 592 43.11 41.81 3.83
C ASP A 592 42.34 41.23 2.63
N LEU A 593 42.81 40.14 2.01
CA LEU A 593 42.14 39.50 0.88
C LEU A 593 40.90 38.72 1.36
N PRO A 594 39.72 38.87 0.73
CA PRO A 594 38.54 38.08 1.05
C PRO A 594 38.80 36.57 0.91
N LEU A 595 38.48 35.82 1.97
CA LEU A 595 38.72 34.37 2.05
C LEU A 595 37.41 33.63 2.23
N VAL A 596 37.29 32.48 1.58
CA VAL A 596 36.32 31.42 1.91
C VAL A 596 37.10 30.25 2.47
N ILE A 597 36.80 29.84 3.70
CA ILE A 597 37.48 28.75 4.40
C ILE A 597 36.50 27.60 4.56
N LEU A 598 36.77 26.48 3.89
CA LEU A 598 36.00 25.25 4.03
C LEU A 598 36.58 24.44 5.21
N ALA A 599 35.86 24.40 6.31
CA ALA A 599 36.33 23.88 7.58
C ALA A 599 35.70 22.52 7.90
N ASN A 600 36.54 21.55 8.27
CA ASN A 600 36.11 20.31 8.90
C ASN A 600 36.73 20.21 10.30
N PRO A 601 35.95 20.33 11.38
CA PRO A 601 36.47 20.39 12.75
C PRO A 601 36.79 19.01 13.35
N ILE A 602 36.56 17.92 12.61
CA ILE A 602 36.68 16.55 13.13
C ILE A 602 38.14 16.12 13.28
N ILE A 603 38.47 15.51 14.42
CA ILE A 603 39.78 14.90 14.70
C ILE A 603 39.66 13.38 14.57
N TYR A 604 40.01 12.81 13.42
CA TYR A 604 39.73 11.38 13.16
C TYR A 604 40.48 10.37 14.03
N ARG A 605 41.60 10.77 14.66
CA ARG A 605 42.37 9.89 15.53
C ARG A 605 41.63 9.62 16.85
N THR A 606 41.58 8.36 17.25
CA THR A 606 40.90 7.90 18.48
C THR A 606 41.84 7.19 19.45
N GLU A 607 43.10 6.98 19.05
CA GLU A 607 44.14 6.27 19.81
C GLU A 607 45.48 7.01 19.74
N GLY A 608 46.26 6.93 20.82
CA GLY A 608 47.55 7.61 20.97
C GLY A 608 47.70 8.27 22.34
N THR A 609 48.90 8.19 22.92
CA THR A 609 49.20 8.82 24.23
C THR A 609 49.35 10.34 24.14
N ASP A 610 49.52 10.87 22.93
CA ASP A 610 49.58 12.29 22.57
C ASP A 610 48.19 12.93 22.38
N LEU A 611 47.13 12.13 22.23
CA LEU A 611 45.76 12.65 22.12
C LEU A 611 45.21 13.06 23.49
N PRO A 612 44.44 14.17 23.57
CA PRO A 612 43.61 14.50 24.72
C PRO A 612 42.77 13.29 25.17
N SER A 613 42.64 13.11 26.49
CA SER A 613 41.90 11.97 27.07
C SER A 613 40.45 11.90 26.57
N VAL A 614 39.83 13.06 26.34
CA VAL A 614 38.44 13.20 25.87
C VAL A 614 38.21 12.63 24.46
N LEU A 615 39.26 12.47 23.65
CA LEU A 615 39.16 11.90 22.30
C LEU A 615 39.37 10.38 22.29
N ARG A 616 39.93 9.78 23.34
CA ARG A 616 40.34 8.37 23.34
C ARG A 616 39.13 7.44 23.47
N GLY A 617 39.02 6.48 22.56
CA GLY A 617 37.92 5.49 22.57
C GLY A 617 36.55 6.05 22.17
N THR A 618 36.51 7.26 21.59
CA THR A 618 35.29 7.92 21.08
C THR A 618 35.11 7.71 19.58
N THR A 619 33.98 8.12 19.03
CA THR A 619 33.61 7.92 17.62
C THR A 619 33.55 9.25 16.87
N PRO A 620 34.40 9.48 15.85
CA PRO A 620 34.30 10.66 15.00
C PRO A 620 32.91 10.79 14.38
N ARG A 621 32.37 12.01 14.40
CA ARG A 621 31.09 12.33 13.75
C ARG A 621 29.88 11.57 14.34
N TYR A 622 29.96 11.14 15.61
CA TYR A 622 28.94 10.30 16.26
C TYR A 622 27.51 10.85 16.10
N PHE A 623 27.31 12.15 16.28
CA PHE A 623 25.98 12.78 16.26
C PHE A 623 25.48 13.25 14.87
N ASP A 624 26.10 12.87 13.75
CA ASP A 624 25.71 13.38 12.41
C ASP A 624 24.24 13.15 12.04
N ASP A 625 23.76 11.98 12.42
CA ASP A 625 22.42 11.50 12.16
C ASP A 625 21.72 11.39 13.52
N PRO A 626 21.27 12.52 14.13
CA PRO A 626 20.64 12.51 15.45
C PRO A 626 19.40 11.62 15.52
N GLU A 627 18.71 11.43 14.39
CA GLU A 627 17.57 10.50 14.26
C GLU A 627 17.95 9.03 14.48
N ALA A 628 19.24 8.65 14.34
CA ALA A 628 19.70 7.30 14.64
C ALA A 628 19.91 7.07 16.15
N HIS A 629 19.92 8.16 16.94
CA HIS A 629 20.13 8.14 18.40
C HIS A 629 18.85 8.46 19.18
N ALA A 630 17.91 9.15 18.55
CA ALA A 630 16.56 9.31 19.06
C ALA A 630 15.80 7.98 18.93
N ASP A 631 15.15 7.58 20.01
CA ASP A 631 14.24 6.44 20.03
C ASP A 631 12.85 7.01 20.24
N ASP A 632 12.25 7.48 19.15
CA ASP A 632 10.88 7.94 19.13
C ASP A 632 9.98 7.05 18.26
N SER A 633 8.73 6.90 18.69
CA SER A 633 7.73 6.19 17.91
C SER A 633 6.39 6.89 18.04
N ILE A 634 5.62 6.87 16.96
CA ILE A 634 4.25 7.41 16.97
C ILE A 634 3.30 6.27 17.26
N VAL A 635 2.65 6.34 18.43
CA VAL A 635 1.65 5.39 18.88
C VAL A 635 0.26 5.92 18.59
N PHE A 636 -0.60 5.04 18.09
CA PHE A 636 -2.00 5.31 17.78
C PHE A 636 -2.88 4.78 18.90
N GLY A 637 -3.94 5.50 19.23
CA GLY A 637 -4.97 5.03 20.12
C GLY A 637 -6.09 6.05 20.27
N PHE A 638 -6.89 5.91 21.32
CA PHE A 638 -8.01 6.80 21.59
C PHE A 638 -7.76 7.68 22.80
N GLY A 639 -8.37 8.86 22.82
CA GLY A 639 -8.47 9.70 23.99
C GLY A 639 -9.76 10.50 23.99
N SER A 640 -9.81 11.55 24.81
CA SER A 640 -11.01 12.37 24.99
C SER A 640 -11.58 12.95 23.69
N HIS A 641 -10.74 13.16 22.66
CA HIS A 641 -11.12 13.73 21.38
C HIS A 641 -11.14 12.72 20.21
N GLY A 642 -11.37 11.44 20.50
CA GLY A 642 -11.43 10.38 19.50
C GLY A 642 -10.08 9.78 19.23
N LEU A 643 -9.75 9.57 17.95
CA LEU A 643 -8.43 9.07 17.59
C LEU A 643 -7.36 10.12 17.94
N GLU A 644 -6.35 9.69 18.67
CA GLU A 644 -5.19 10.47 19.05
C GLU A 644 -3.91 9.73 18.63
N THR A 645 -2.85 10.50 18.37
CA THR A 645 -1.50 9.98 18.22
C THR A 645 -0.62 10.58 19.29
N ARG A 646 0.33 9.81 19.81
CA ARG A 646 1.32 10.28 20.79
C ARG A 646 2.72 9.91 20.32
N LEU A 647 3.66 10.80 20.61
CA LEU A 647 5.07 10.49 20.50
C LEU A 647 5.48 9.79 21.80
N GLU A 648 5.91 8.54 21.69
CA GLU A 648 6.60 7.85 22.78
C GLU A 648 8.11 7.95 22.56
N GLY A 649 8.84 8.20 23.64
CA GLY A 649 10.29 8.36 23.60
C GLY A 649 10.77 9.78 23.33
N MET A 650 12.07 9.92 23.09
CA MET A 650 12.74 11.22 22.96
C MET A 650 12.76 11.65 21.50
N SER A 651 12.12 12.78 21.18
CA SER A 651 12.16 13.30 19.80
C SER A 651 13.58 13.65 19.37
N THR A 652 13.85 13.62 18.07
CA THR A 652 15.15 14.05 17.52
C THR A 652 15.49 15.49 17.94
N GLU A 653 14.52 16.40 17.98
CA GLU A 653 14.74 17.77 18.45
C GLU A 653 15.09 17.85 19.93
N GLN A 654 14.38 17.10 20.78
CA GLN A 654 14.67 17.03 22.22
C GLN A 654 16.06 16.44 22.47
N PHE A 655 16.44 15.40 21.72
CA PHE A 655 17.78 14.81 21.76
C PHE A 655 18.85 15.84 21.42
N VAL A 656 18.69 16.56 20.29
CA VAL A 656 19.65 17.59 19.87
C VAL A 656 19.80 18.69 20.91
N GLN A 657 18.68 19.22 21.42
CA GLN A 657 18.71 20.27 22.45
C GLN A 657 19.42 19.80 23.73
N THR A 658 19.14 18.57 24.16
CA THR A 658 19.76 17.98 25.35
C THR A 658 21.27 17.84 25.17
N VAL A 659 21.71 17.22 24.07
CA VAL A 659 23.14 17.04 23.75
C VAL A 659 23.85 18.40 23.62
N GLN A 660 23.25 19.39 22.97
CA GLN A 660 23.81 20.74 22.87
C GLN A 660 23.99 21.41 24.23
N GLY A 661 23.06 21.22 25.18
CA GLY A 661 23.18 21.71 26.54
C GLY A 661 24.46 21.19 27.21
N TYR A 662 24.67 19.87 27.15
CA TYR A 662 25.88 19.24 27.68
C TYR A 662 27.16 19.65 26.95
N ILE A 663 27.11 19.83 25.62
CA ILE A 663 28.27 20.33 24.85
C ILE A 663 28.65 21.74 25.31
N LYS A 664 27.67 22.63 25.52
CA LYS A 664 27.93 24.00 26.00
C LYS A 664 28.59 23.99 27.38
N GLU A 665 28.07 23.20 28.32
CA GLU A 665 28.68 23.05 29.65
C GLU A 665 30.12 22.51 29.60
N GLU A 666 30.41 21.60 28.67
CA GLU A 666 31.76 21.06 28.49
C GLU A 666 32.69 22.07 27.81
N ILE A 667 32.20 22.85 26.85
CA ILE A 667 32.95 23.96 26.24
C ILE A 667 33.37 24.97 27.32
N ASP A 668 32.44 25.35 28.21
CA ASP A 668 32.71 26.27 29.32
C ASP A 668 33.86 25.75 30.19
N ARG A 669 33.82 24.46 30.56
CA ARG A 669 34.89 23.80 31.33
C ARG A 669 36.24 23.78 30.60
N LEU A 670 36.24 23.38 29.32
CA LEU A 670 37.46 23.34 28.52
C LEU A 670 38.12 24.72 28.36
N LEU A 671 37.33 25.79 28.34
CA LEU A 671 37.83 27.16 28.26
C LEU A 671 38.32 27.72 29.61
N GLU A 672 37.80 27.23 30.75
CA GLU A 672 38.31 27.58 32.09
C GLU A 672 39.67 26.92 32.39
N ASP A 673 39.90 25.71 31.87
CA ASP A 673 41.15 24.95 32.02
C ASP A 673 42.26 25.39 31.03
N SER A 674 41.94 26.31 30.10
CA SER A 674 42.84 26.86 29.06
C SER A 674 43.59 28.11 29.52
#